data_AF-A0AAI9ZNZ4-F1
#
_entry.id   AF-A0AAI9ZNZ4-F1
#
_cell.length_a   1.000
_cell.length_b   1.000
_cell.length_c   1.000
_cell.angle_alpha   90.00
_cell.angle_beta   90.00
_cell.angle_gamma   90.00
#
_symmetry.space_group_name_H-M   'P 1'
#
loop_
_entity.id
_entity.type
_entity.pdbx_description
1 polymer ?
#
loop_
_entity_poly.entity_id
_entity_poly.type
_entity_poly.pdbx_seq_one_letter_code
_entity_poly.pdbx_strand_id
1 'polypeptide(L)'
;MSDSRPRFVKVPEGWLCDPEEVERSIRPPPHDCPDCHIGYYSESEQHAYSHSYHHSISDISAAQESRKHITNRLSSHADLLVSRWRKRSQSKRRELPNKAMPELEESQWINSSYGYSEEKRRHLLVPWLNVEVLMTSPAVLFALLHRRTLYPPEDFAPLDCRQMELFWASGNFDVVFSAKCVVMSGSRYGDVVDWNAQQTHTGYTLGFPRARLVLEAQAFLMDGADTASASTRTDKWRAQTSTGFRHPAFSRPPKLDLDYITSMAQTLIEEAIDHLIDLQCDPAYLRRHIKGLFGTTLFHVADEEDASMMVAQYIYMEYQRYYSWYWIEVEFADSTHPGQSIPPKYNLALVLERTKRFKSMMPWAPGQARHYSLSKKPGVPLETVVRGTSRHSNPNTKEAHENDPLDWCLHQMMGKPDNQRHFDHAMLFAMIDDHLDQNNRKEAARIDEFLMRELADISALHESLISLRLNRPQNTFRVIDDVYAKNKPKDHSKQEFKEMGKPLVDGFCKGKAPNGPKNKAWLRQSQTLRSFVEGFFEDLGNLVREDLHGTGLEAETIEETLGAVLVQNKPNYLGAIAREEAEIMTKITEVEKSAPGTFRDTSTASQSSIRADLAQKSQREKVKTRPDNPSASIQPVENPEAPDIAALSIEPVTKIRVSQRTLDVVHLMYPESQTKPRNITWDDFVHALCDAGFVASNNGGSAVRFELGSRGEFGDKGAIIFHKPHPVLKVDPVMLHGMGRRLTKWFGWTRDRFTAEYAK
;
A
#
# COMPACT_ATOMS: atom_id res chain seq x y z
N MET A 1 -0.75 14.80 -25.10
CA MET A 1 0.57 15.42 -24.86
C MET A 1 0.42 16.92 -25.04
N SER A 2 0.01 17.60 -23.98
CA SER A 2 0.18 19.04 -23.84
C SER A 2 1.29 19.22 -22.80
N ASP A 3 2.22 20.11 -23.09
CA ASP A 3 3.30 20.50 -22.19
C ASP A 3 2.68 21.04 -20.89
N SER A 4 2.56 20.17 -19.89
CA SER A 4 1.97 20.47 -18.58
C SER A 4 3.01 21.20 -17.73
N ARG A 5 3.51 22.34 -18.23
CA ARG A 5 4.20 23.30 -17.39
C ARG A 5 3.17 23.79 -16.38
N PRO A 6 3.36 23.61 -15.08
CA PRO A 6 2.66 24.46 -14.14
C PRO A 6 3.10 25.88 -14.49
N ARG A 7 2.15 26.75 -14.86
CA ARG A 7 2.45 28.18 -14.97
C ARG A 7 2.67 28.68 -13.55
N PHE A 8 3.87 28.45 -13.03
CA PHE A 8 4.27 28.91 -11.73
C PHE A 8 4.41 30.43 -11.81
N VAL A 9 3.71 31.08 -10.89
CA VAL A 9 3.85 32.49 -10.52
C VAL A 9 3.36 33.46 -11.61
N LYS A 10 2.22 34.11 -11.35
CA LYS A 10 2.07 35.51 -11.75
C LYS A 10 3.23 36.23 -11.10
N VAL A 11 4.23 36.62 -11.89
CA VAL A 11 5.37 37.45 -11.44
C VAL A 11 4.77 38.55 -10.54
N PRO A 12 5.11 38.62 -9.24
CA PRO A 12 4.55 39.63 -8.36
C PRO A 12 4.73 41.00 -8.98
N GLU A 13 3.69 41.84 -9.00
CA GLU A 13 3.81 43.22 -9.47
C GLU A 13 4.89 43.93 -8.63
N GLY A 14 6.07 44.12 -9.22
CA GLY A 14 7.31 44.54 -8.55
C GLY A 14 8.57 43.79 -9.03
N TRP A 15 8.43 42.58 -9.59
CA TRP A 15 9.52 41.79 -10.17
C TRP A 15 9.67 42.10 -11.68
N LEU A 16 10.02 43.34 -12.01
CA LEU A 16 10.59 43.65 -13.33
C LEU A 16 12.05 43.20 -13.29
N CYS A 17 12.29 41.93 -13.61
CA CYS A 17 13.63 41.40 -13.74
C CYS A 17 14.27 41.93 -15.04
N ASP A 18 15.48 42.48 -14.93
CA ASP A 18 16.31 42.87 -16.09
C ASP A 18 16.79 41.60 -16.82
N PRO A 19 16.35 41.35 -18.07
CA PRO A 19 16.81 40.20 -18.84
C PRO A 19 18.34 40.14 -18.99
N GLU A 20 19.03 41.28 -18.97
CA GLU A 20 20.49 41.34 -19.04
C GLU A 20 21.16 40.86 -17.74
N GLU A 21 20.49 40.98 -16.59
CA GLU A 21 20.97 40.43 -15.32
C GLU A 21 20.89 38.91 -15.31
N VAL A 22 19.77 38.35 -15.79
CA VAL A 22 19.59 36.89 -15.93
C VAL A 22 20.64 36.33 -16.88
N GLU A 23 20.85 36.93 -18.04
CA GLU A 23 21.83 36.46 -19.01
C GLU A 23 23.26 36.48 -18.42
N ARG A 24 23.61 37.51 -17.65
CA ARG A 24 24.91 37.61 -16.97
C ARG A 24 25.09 36.60 -15.82
N SER A 25 24.00 36.04 -15.29
CA SER A 25 24.02 35.07 -14.19
C SER A 25 24.18 33.62 -14.65
N ILE A 26 24.05 33.34 -15.95
CA ILE A 26 24.12 31.97 -16.49
C ILE A 26 25.51 31.38 -16.25
N ARG A 27 25.55 30.22 -15.60
CA ARG A 27 26.73 29.42 -15.27
C ARG A 27 26.43 27.95 -15.60
N PRO A 28 26.90 27.44 -16.76
CA PRO A 28 26.66 26.05 -17.13
C PRO A 28 27.19 25.07 -16.07
N PRO A 29 26.50 23.95 -15.82
CA PRO A 29 27.01 22.91 -14.94
C PRO A 29 28.31 22.30 -15.49
N PRO A 30 29.16 21.69 -14.65
CA PRO A 30 30.40 21.05 -15.11
C PRO A 30 30.19 19.96 -16.17
N HIS A 31 29.00 19.34 -16.21
CA HIS A 31 28.58 18.38 -17.20
C HIS A 31 27.04 18.41 -17.34
N ASP A 32 26.55 18.40 -18.58
CA ASP A 32 25.11 18.47 -18.89
C ASP A 32 24.51 17.06 -18.92
N CYS A 33 24.14 16.55 -17.74
CA CYS A 33 23.45 15.27 -17.59
C CYS A 33 22.50 15.26 -16.37
N PRO A 34 21.53 14.32 -16.33
CA PRO A 34 20.58 14.22 -15.23
C PRO A 34 21.22 14.10 -13.83
N ASP A 35 22.32 13.36 -13.70
CA ASP A 35 23.04 13.20 -12.42
C ASP A 35 23.63 14.53 -11.93
N CYS A 36 24.20 15.32 -12.83
CA CYS A 36 24.75 16.64 -12.48
C CYS A 36 23.64 17.67 -12.21
N HIS A 37 22.49 17.55 -12.87
CA HIS A 37 21.32 18.39 -12.61
C HIS A 37 20.69 18.17 -11.22
N ILE A 38 21.08 17.10 -10.52
CA ILE A 38 20.78 16.97 -9.10
C ILE A 38 21.45 18.11 -8.33
N GLY A 39 22.73 18.42 -8.59
CA GLY A 39 23.52 19.38 -7.82
C GLY A 39 23.54 20.82 -8.38
N TYR A 40 23.14 21.00 -9.64
CA TYR A 40 23.20 22.25 -10.39
C TYR A 40 21.91 22.47 -11.18
N TYR A 41 21.50 23.72 -11.38
CA TYR A 41 20.48 24.03 -12.39
C TYR A 41 21.05 23.81 -13.80
N SER A 42 20.25 23.22 -14.69
CA SER A 42 20.62 23.11 -16.11
C SER A 42 20.71 24.49 -16.75
N GLU A 43 21.53 24.65 -17.79
CA GLU A 43 21.65 25.93 -18.50
C GLU A 43 20.28 26.43 -19.01
N SER A 44 19.45 25.50 -19.50
CA SER A 44 18.10 25.80 -19.97
C SER A 44 17.16 26.37 -18.90
N GLU A 45 17.35 25.94 -17.64
CA GLU A 45 16.53 26.40 -16.52
C GLU A 45 16.94 27.80 -16.04
N GLN A 46 18.23 28.13 -16.12
CA GLN A 46 18.80 29.39 -15.60
C GLN A 46 18.27 30.66 -16.30
N HIS A 47 17.64 30.52 -17.48
CA HIS A 47 16.92 31.62 -18.12
C HIS A 47 15.64 32.04 -17.36
N ALA A 48 15.16 31.22 -16.42
CA ALA A 48 14.16 31.64 -15.45
C ALA A 48 14.87 32.28 -14.25
N TYR A 49 14.46 33.48 -13.85
CA TYR A 49 15.08 34.18 -12.71
C TYR A 49 15.10 33.35 -11.43
N SER A 50 14.06 32.56 -11.16
CA SER A 50 13.98 31.63 -10.02
C SER A 50 15.09 30.57 -9.99
N HIS A 51 15.72 30.30 -11.13
CA HIS A 51 16.78 29.30 -11.30
C HIS A 51 18.12 29.96 -11.61
N SER A 52 18.23 31.27 -11.46
CA SER A 52 19.45 32.03 -11.72
C SER A 52 20.36 32.10 -10.50
N TYR A 53 21.67 32.26 -10.71
CA TYR A 53 22.64 32.38 -9.62
C TYR A 53 22.97 33.86 -9.39
N HIS A 54 22.33 34.48 -8.39
CA HIS A 54 22.48 35.93 -8.12
C HIS A 54 23.85 36.32 -7.57
N HIS A 55 24.59 35.35 -7.02
CA HIS A 55 25.96 35.55 -6.54
C HIS A 55 26.89 34.42 -7.03
N SER A 56 28.13 34.79 -7.37
CA SER A 56 29.20 33.84 -7.72
C SER A 56 30.37 34.09 -6.77
N ILE A 57 30.78 33.07 -6.03
CA ILE A 57 31.92 33.18 -5.12
C ILE A 57 33.16 32.58 -5.81
N SER A 58 34.22 33.38 -5.94
CA SER A 58 35.53 32.93 -6.39
C SER A 58 36.39 32.33 -5.26
N ASP A 59 36.03 32.57 -4.00
CA ASP A 59 36.80 32.17 -2.80
C ASP A 59 36.03 31.21 -1.87
N ILE A 60 36.57 30.01 -1.67
CA ILE A 60 35.96 28.89 -0.93
C ILE A 60 36.05 29.09 0.60
N SER A 61 36.77 30.11 1.06
CA SER A 61 37.01 30.42 2.49
C SER A 61 35.72 30.51 3.33
N ALA A 62 34.69 31.17 2.82
CA ALA A 62 33.39 31.31 3.52
C ALA A 62 32.67 29.98 3.76
N ALA A 63 32.85 29.00 2.86
CA ALA A 63 32.27 27.66 3.00
C ALA A 63 33.00 26.83 4.08
N GLN A 64 34.33 26.94 4.15
CA GLN A 64 35.14 26.29 5.18
C GLN A 64 34.88 26.89 6.58
N GLU A 65 34.65 28.20 6.66
CA GLU A 65 34.31 28.90 7.90
C GLU A 65 32.94 28.48 8.44
N SER A 66 31.94 28.36 7.56
CA SER A 66 30.62 27.82 7.91
C SER A 66 30.72 26.39 8.48
N ARG A 67 31.51 25.50 7.85
CA ARG A 67 31.78 24.13 8.35
C ARG A 67 32.41 24.12 9.75
N LYS A 68 33.45 24.94 9.96
CA LYS A 68 34.19 25.00 11.23
C LYS A 68 33.31 25.54 12.36
N HIS A 69 32.48 26.54 12.06
CA HIS A 69 31.51 27.09 12.99
C HIS A 69 30.52 26.03 13.49
N ILE A 70 29.94 25.24 12.58
CA ILE A 70 28.98 24.17 12.88
C ILE A 70 29.63 23.08 13.74
N THR A 71 30.83 22.62 13.37
CA THR A 71 31.56 21.55 14.10
C THR A 71 31.85 21.93 15.56
N ASN A 72 32.23 23.18 15.79
CA ASN A 72 32.58 23.65 17.13
C ASN A 72 31.37 23.79 18.06
N ARG A 73 30.21 24.25 17.57
CA ARG A 73 29.03 24.39 18.42
C ARG A 73 28.44 23.06 18.89
N LEU A 74 28.51 22.03 18.07
CA LEU A 74 28.01 20.68 18.38
C LEU A 74 28.68 20.03 19.60
N SER A 75 29.91 20.42 19.91
CA SER A 75 30.71 19.79 20.97
C SER A 75 30.39 20.27 22.40
N SER A 76 29.61 21.34 22.58
CA SER A 76 29.68 22.14 23.83
C SER A 76 28.39 22.35 24.63
N HIS A 77 27.18 22.17 24.07
CA HIS A 77 25.95 22.68 24.72
C HIS A 77 24.72 21.76 24.71
N ALA A 78 24.85 20.59 24.11
CA ALA A 78 24.08 19.46 24.55
C ALA A 78 24.36 19.33 26.08
N ASP A 79 23.48 19.53 27.08
CA ASP A 79 23.36 18.80 28.42
C ASP A 79 22.15 19.30 29.18
N LEU A 80 22.00 20.60 29.10
CA LEU A 80 21.20 21.39 30.02
C LEU A 80 19.66 21.18 29.92
N LEU A 81 19.17 20.45 28.92
CA LEU A 81 17.85 20.77 28.36
C LEU A 81 16.84 19.61 28.25
N VAL A 82 17.32 18.37 28.36
CA VAL A 82 16.51 17.17 28.59
C VAL A 82 15.74 17.34 29.91
N SER A 83 16.31 18.12 30.83
CA SER A 83 15.74 18.42 32.14
C SER A 83 14.46 19.30 32.07
N ARG A 84 14.26 20.11 31.03
CA ARG A 84 13.22 21.17 31.00
C ARG A 84 11.96 20.84 30.17
N TRP A 85 12.05 19.99 29.15
CA TRP A 85 10.93 19.68 28.21
C TRP A 85 9.90 18.68 28.78
N ARG A 86 10.35 17.71 29.59
CA ARG A 86 9.55 16.55 30.05
C ARG A 86 8.26 16.89 30.82
N LYS A 87 8.16 18.07 31.42
CA LYS A 87 7.07 18.45 32.34
C LYS A 87 6.06 19.46 31.75
N ARG A 88 6.13 19.74 30.44
CA ARG A 88 5.35 20.83 29.81
C ARG A 88 4.06 20.32 29.18
N SER A 89 2.97 21.09 29.35
CA SER A 89 1.66 20.89 28.71
C SER A 89 1.69 21.24 27.22
N GLN A 90 0.69 20.85 26.45
CA GLN A 90 0.59 21.11 25.01
C GLN A 90 0.66 22.62 24.67
N SER A 91 -0.03 23.49 25.42
CA SER A 91 0.05 24.95 25.21
C SER A 91 1.47 25.49 25.44
N LYS A 92 2.16 25.02 26.49
CA LYS A 92 3.55 25.39 26.79
C LYS A 92 4.55 24.82 25.78
N ARG A 93 4.18 23.75 25.05
CA ARG A 93 4.98 23.20 23.94
C ARG A 93 4.80 23.97 22.65
N ARG A 94 3.73 24.76 22.48
CA ARG A 94 3.54 25.68 21.35
C ARG A 94 4.36 26.96 21.51
N GLU A 95 4.33 27.54 22.72
CA GLU A 95 5.01 28.81 23.03
C GLU A 95 6.54 28.74 22.91
N LEU A 96 7.13 27.56 23.13
CA LEU A 96 8.58 27.39 23.18
C LEU A 96 9.24 27.35 21.78
N PRO A 97 8.78 26.55 20.81
CA PRO A 97 9.21 26.65 19.41
C PRO A 97 9.02 28.07 18.87
N ASN A 98 7.88 28.71 19.13
CA ASN A 98 7.63 30.07 18.63
C ASN A 98 8.56 31.12 19.27
N LYS A 99 9.15 30.83 20.43
CA LYS A 99 10.15 31.69 21.10
C LYS A 99 11.59 31.35 20.73
N ALA A 100 11.92 30.07 20.60
CA ALA A 100 13.27 29.58 20.32
C ALA A 100 13.60 29.57 18.82
N MET A 101 12.58 29.37 17.98
CA MET A 101 12.64 29.27 16.53
C MET A 101 11.43 30.02 15.94
N PRO A 102 11.37 31.35 16.08
CA PRO A 102 10.22 32.14 15.60
C PRO A 102 9.97 32.03 14.09
N GLU A 103 10.97 31.58 13.33
CA GLU A 103 10.91 31.32 11.89
C GLU A 103 10.36 29.92 11.55
N LEU A 104 10.01 29.09 12.54
CA LEU A 104 9.44 27.77 12.31
C LEU A 104 7.99 27.89 11.86
N GLU A 105 7.62 27.20 10.79
CA GLU A 105 6.25 27.23 10.28
C GLU A 105 5.27 26.64 11.29
N GLU A 106 4.10 27.28 11.42
CA GLU A 106 3.03 26.82 12.29
C GLU A 106 2.34 25.57 11.73
N SER A 107 1.97 25.60 10.45
CA SER A 107 1.23 24.55 9.74
C SER A 107 2.12 23.39 9.28
N GLN A 108 1.58 22.18 9.31
CA GLN A 108 2.23 21.00 8.77
C GLN A 108 2.37 21.02 7.24
N TRP A 109 1.40 21.60 6.55
CA TRP A 109 1.32 21.56 5.08
C TRP A 109 1.45 22.98 4.51
N ILE A 110 2.56 23.27 3.82
CA ILE A 110 2.66 24.43 2.92
C ILE A 110 2.71 23.95 1.48
N ASN A 111 1.81 24.48 0.66
CA ASN A 111 1.88 24.38 -0.78
C ASN A 111 2.69 25.55 -1.34
N SER A 112 4.02 25.49 -1.23
CA SER A 112 4.90 26.62 -1.63
C SER A 112 4.91 26.87 -3.13
N SER A 113 4.32 25.97 -3.92
CA SER A 113 4.11 26.08 -5.36
C SER A 113 3.34 27.34 -5.80
N TYR A 114 2.74 28.08 -4.86
CA TYR A 114 1.89 29.24 -5.15
C TYR A 114 2.32 30.54 -4.44
N GLY A 115 3.52 30.60 -3.86
CA GLY A 115 4.06 31.84 -3.29
C GLY A 115 5.38 31.65 -2.56
N TYR A 116 6.49 32.00 -3.22
CA TYR A 116 7.79 32.14 -2.57
C TYR A 116 7.88 33.46 -1.81
N SER A 117 8.46 33.42 -0.61
CA SER A 117 8.97 34.57 0.14
C SER A 117 10.30 34.15 0.77
N GLU A 118 11.30 35.03 0.75
CA GLU A 118 12.59 34.79 1.44
C GLU A 118 12.39 34.44 2.92
N GLU A 119 11.31 34.94 3.54
CA GLU A 119 10.92 34.68 4.92
C GLU A 119 10.63 33.19 5.19
N LYS A 120 10.49 32.35 4.17
CA LYS A 120 10.15 30.92 4.30
C LYS A 120 11.28 29.95 3.99
N ARG A 121 12.51 30.42 3.75
CA ARG A 121 13.65 29.58 3.35
C ARG A 121 13.87 28.37 4.29
N ARG A 122 13.82 28.57 5.61
CA ARG A 122 14.05 27.50 6.59
C ARG A 122 13.02 26.38 6.51
N HIS A 123 11.75 26.71 6.26
CA HIS A 123 10.72 25.69 6.06
C HIS A 123 10.94 24.92 4.76
N LEU A 124 11.41 25.56 3.68
CA LEU A 124 11.75 24.86 2.43
C LEU A 124 12.92 23.88 2.61
N LEU A 125 13.87 24.19 3.49
CA LEU A 125 14.99 23.31 3.84
C LEU A 125 14.54 22.08 4.64
N VAL A 126 13.58 22.24 5.56
CA VAL A 126 13.06 21.17 6.44
C VAL A 126 11.52 21.17 6.48
N PRO A 127 10.84 20.84 5.37
CA PRO A 127 9.39 21.01 5.22
C PRO A 127 8.56 20.14 6.18
N TRP A 128 9.16 19.08 6.69
CA TRP A 128 8.56 18.14 7.65
C TRP A 128 8.69 18.58 9.11
N LEU A 129 9.42 19.67 9.40
CA LEU A 129 9.57 20.22 10.75
C LEU A 129 8.73 21.50 10.89
N ASN A 130 7.74 21.45 11.78
CA ASN A 130 6.80 22.54 12.03
C ASN A 130 6.20 22.40 13.45
N VAL A 131 5.48 23.42 13.88
CA VAL A 131 4.90 23.51 15.23
C VAL A 131 3.85 22.42 15.46
N GLU A 132 2.93 22.21 14.50
CA GLU A 132 1.88 21.19 14.57
C GLU A 132 2.45 19.79 14.82
N VAL A 133 3.44 19.37 14.02
CA VAL A 133 4.11 18.06 14.13
C VAL A 133 4.78 17.90 15.49
N LEU A 134 5.50 18.92 15.98
CA LEU A 134 6.16 18.88 17.30
C LEU A 134 5.16 18.80 18.46
N MET A 135 3.94 19.28 18.28
CA MET A 135 2.88 19.25 19.29
C MET A 135 2.08 17.95 19.31
N THR A 136 2.06 17.18 18.23
CA THR A 136 1.28 15.92 18.12
C THR A 136 1.63 14.93 19.23
N SER A 137 2.92 14.80 19.57
CA SER A 137 3.39 13.95 20.66
C SER A 137 4.70 14.47 21.23
N PRO A 138 4.87 14.47 22.57
CA PRO A 138 6.15 14.84 23.17
C PRO A 138 7.31 13.96 22.71
N ALA A 139 7.04 12.74 22.21
CA ALA A 139 8.05 11.83 21.72
C ALA A 139 8.62 12.21 20.35
N VAL A 140 7.94 13.05 19.54
CA VAL A 140 8.43 13.48 18.21
C VAL A 140 9.74 14.26 18.33
N LEU A 141 9.75 15.30 19.18
CA LEU A 141 10.96 16.09 19.41
C LEU A 141 12.09 15.23 19.98
N PHE A 142 11.78 14.34 20.93
CA PHE A 142 12.79 13.45 21.50
C PHE A 142 13.35 12.46 20.47
N ALA A 143 12.50 11.92 19.59
CA ALA A 143 12.95 11.05 18.52
C ALA A 143 13.82 11.81 17.51
N LEU A 144 13.41 13.01 17.10
CA LEU A 144 14.23 13.86 16.23
C LEU A 144 15.63 14.06 16.80
N LEU A 145 15.70 14.59 18.03
CA LEU A 145 16.96 14.89 18.71
C LEU A 145 17.78 13.63 18.92
N HIS A 146 17.16 12.54 19.37
CA HIS A 146 17.85 11.28 19.60
C HIS A 146 18.44 10.71 18.32
N ARG A 147 17.70 10.72 17.20
CA ARG A 147 18.17 10.13 15.94
C ARG A 147 19.24 11.00 15.29
N ARG A 148 19.04 12.32 15.22
CA ARG A 148 20.00 13.26 14.62
C ARG A 148 21.31 13.38 15.41
N THR A 149 21.33 13.03 16.69
CA THR A 149 22.56 12.99 17.52
C THR A 149 23.19 11.60 17.62
N LEU A 150 22.43 10.52 17.37
CA LEU A 150 22.94 9.15 17.44
C LEU A 150 23.75 8.75 16.21
N TYR A 151 23.39 9.28 15.03
CA TYR A 151 24.02 8.93 13.77
C TYR A 151 24.78 10.13 13.19
N PRO A 152 25.88 9.89 12.45
CA PRO A 152 26.57 10.93 11.70
C PRO A 152 25.63 11.70 10.74
N PRO A 153 25.86 13.00 10.50
CA PRO A 153 25.07 13.80 9.56
C PRO A 153 25.14 13.27 8.12
N GLU A 154 26.25 12.63 7.74
CA GLU A 154 26.42 12.01 6.41
C GLU A 154 25.41 10.88 6.14
N ASP A 155 24.98 10.16 7.18
CA ASP A 155 23.96 9.09 7.04
C ASP A 155 22.58 9.67 6.69
N PHE A 156 22.30 10.92 7.06
CA PHE A 156 21.03 11.61 6.75
C PHE A 156 21.10 12.46 5.48
N ALA A 157 22.31 12.75 4.97
CA ALA A 157 22.48 13.68 3.86
C ALA A 157 21.69 13.32 2.58
N PRO A 158 21.58 12.03 2.17
CA PRO A 158 20.73 11.66 1.04
C PRO A 158 19.24 11.96 1.29
N LEU A 159 18.75 11.71 2.51
CA LEU A 159 17.37 11.97 2.88
C LEU A 159 17.08 13.47 2.91
N ASP A 160 17.96 14.26 3.54
CA ASP A 160 17.82 15.71 3.64
C ASP A 160 17.84 16.37 2.25
N CYS A 161 18.74 15.92 1.37
CA CYS A 161 18.81 16.37 -0.03
C CYS A 161 17.53 16.06 -0.83
N ARG A 162 16.90 14.92 -0.57
CA ARG A 162 15.65 14.51 -1.23
C ARG A 162 14.46 15.32 -0.73
N GLN A 163 14.38 15.62 0.56
CA GLN A 163 13.23 16.33 1.13
C GLN A 163 13.05 17.76 0.60
N MET A 164 14.12 18.38 0.13
CA MET A 164 14.09 19.71 -0.52
C MET A 164 14.00 19.66 -2.05
N GLU A 165 13.87 18.47 -2.65
CA GLU A 165 13.95 18.26 -4.11
C GLU A 165 12.90 19.06 -4.89
N LEU A 166 11.65 19.07 -4.42
CA LEU A 166 10.58 19.84 -5.05
C LEU A 166 10.89 21.33 -5.10
N PHE A 167 11.36 21.88 -3.99
CA PHE A 167 11.63 23.31 -3.85
C PHE A 167 12.88 23.73 -4.63
N TRP A 168 13.90 22.87 -4.66
CA TRP A 168 15.05 23.02 -5.54
C TRP A 168 14.63 23.05 -7.00
N ALA A 169 13.92 22.02 -7.47
CA ALA A 169 13.52 21.93 -8.87
C ALA A 169 12.56 23.04 -9.31
N SER A 170 11.85 23.65 -8.36
CA SER A 170 10.97 24.81 -8.58
C SER A 170 11.69 26.16 -8.58
N GLY A 171 13.00 26.20 -8.25
CA GLY A 171 13.76 27.47 -8.17
C GLY A 171 13.39 28.31 -6.94
N ASN A 172 13.00 27.66 -5.84
CA ASN A 172 12.59 28.36 -4.61
C ASN A 172 13.77 28.63 -3.66
N PHE A 173 15.02 28.46 -4.10
CA PHE A 173 16.19 28.74 -3.27
C PHE A 173 17.10 29.72 -3.99
N ASP A 174 17.42 30.82 -3.31
CA ASP A 174 18.58 31.62 -3.65
C ASP A 174 19.85 30.82 -3.32
N VAL A 175 20.71 30.63 -4.33
CA VAL A 175 21.93 29.85 -4.25
C VAL A 175 23.06 30.47 -5.07
N VAL A 176 24.27 30.19 -4.62
CA VAL A 176 25.51 30.70 -5.23
C VAL A 176 26.10 29.62 -6.13
N PHE A 177 26.54 30.02 -7.33
CA PHE A 177 27.28 29.11 -8.21
C PHE A 177 28.72 28.86 -7.73
N SER A 178 29.14 27.60 -7.79
CA SER A 178 30.53 27.18 -7.82
C SER A 178 30.64 25.86 -8.58
N ALA A 179 31.56 25.75 -9.54
CA ALA A 179 31.77 24.52 -10.31
C ALA A 179 32.32 23.34 -9.47
N LYS A 180 32.61 23.57 -8.18
CA LYS A 180 33.10 22.55 -7.24
C LYS A 180 31.98 21.70 -6.69
N CYS A 181 32.35 20.58 -6.09
CA CYS A 181 31.43 19.70 -5.39
C CYS A 181 31.80 19.59 -3.91
N VAL A 182 30.89 19.03 -3.13
CA VAL A 182 31.09 18.71 -1.70
C VAL A 182 30.98 17.20 -1.53
N VAL A 183 31.87 16.60 -0.75
CA VAL A 183 31.79 15.19 -0.38
C VAL A 183 30.61 14.97 0.55
N MET A 184 29.72 14.04 0.19
CA MET A 184 28.45 13.79 0.88
C MET A 184 28.41 12.47 1.66
N SER A 185 29.52 11.75 1.76
CA SER A 185 29.61 10.51 2.53
C SER A 185 31.02 10.22 3.05
N GLY A 186 31.10 9.46 4.16
CA GLY A 186 32.33 9.00 4.77
C GLY A 186 33.10 10.10 5.52
N SER A 187 34.31 9.78 5.98
CA SER A 187 35.12 10.64 6.86
C SER A 187 35.49 12.01 6.28
N ARG A 188 35.30 12.21 4.98
CA ARG A 188 35.54 13.47 4.27
C ARG A 188 34.27 14.29 4.06
N TYR A 189 33.15 13.91 4.68
CA TYR A 189 31.88 14.63 4.60
C TYR A 189 32.05 16.14 4.81
N GLY A 190 31.52 16.93 3.88
CA GLY A 190 31.63 18.39 3.88
C GLY A 190 32.93 18.95 3.28
N ASP A 191 33.87 18.13 2.83
CA ASP A 191 35.05 18.60 2.09
C ASP A 191 34.65 19.13 0.72
N VAL A 192 35.11 20.33 0.38
CA VAL A 192 34.97 20.89 -0.97
C VAL A 192 36.06 20.31 -1.87
N VAL A 193 35.66 19.73 -3.00
CA VAL A 193 36.54 19.07 -3.97
C VAL A 193 36.23 19.54 -5.38
N ASP A 194 37.18 19.36 -6.30
CA ASP A 194 36.91 19.62 -7.72
C ASP A 194 35.95 18.58 -8.27
N TRP A 195 35.16 18.96 -9.28
CA TRP A 195 34.18 18.08 -9.89
C TRP A 195 34.86 16.84 -10.50
N ASN A 196 34.28 15.67 -10.25
CA ASN A 196 34.69 14.41 -10.85
C ASN A 196 33.45 13.62 -11.25
N ALA A 197 33.37 13.23 -12.53
CA ALA A 197 32.20 12.53 -13.09
C ALA A 197 31.80 11.28 -12.29
N GLN A 198 32.76 10.41 -11.97
CA GLN A 198 32.49 9.16 -11.27
C GLN A 198 31.98 9.41 -9.84
N GLN A 199 32.58 10.34 -9.11
CA GLN A 199 32.17 10.67 -7.75
C GLN A 199 30.80 11.36 -7.70
N THR A 200 30.52 12.24 -8.65
CA THR A 200 29.23 12.94 -8.72
C THR A 200 28.11 12.01 -9.14
N HIS A 201 28.31 11.19 -10.18
CA HIS A 201 27.27 10.27 -10.68
C HIS A 201 26.99 9.09 -9.74
N THR A 202 27.89 8.80 -8.79
CA THR A 202 27.64 7.82 -7.71
C THR A 202 27.02 8.45 -6.46
N GLY A 203 26.82 9.77 -6.46
CA GLY A 203 26.33 10.52 -5.32
C GLY A 203 27.30 10.59 -4.14
N TYR A 204 28.58 10.26 -4.35
CA TYR A 204 29.65 10.44 -3.36
C TYR A 204 29.96 11.93 -3.16
N THR A 205 29.92 12.70 -4.24
CA THR A 205 29.96 14.17 -4.23
C THR A 205 28.65 14.75 -4.75
N LEU A 206 28.29 15.94 -4.28
CA LEU A 206 27.14 16.70 -4.76
C LEU A 206 27.59 18.10 -5.19
N GLY A 207 26.98 18.63 -6.26
CA GLY A 207 27.24 19.98 -6.74
C GLY A 207 27.09 21.02 -5.63
N PHE A 208 28.05 21.93 -5.54
CA PHE A 208 28.14 22.89 -4.44
C PHE A 208 26.84 23.66 -4.13
N PRO A 209 26.10 24.18 -5.14
CA PRO A 209 24.88 24.95 -4.88
C PRO A 209 23.87 24.20 -4.01
N ARG A 210 23.55 22.95 -4.38
CA ARG A 210 22.62 22.12 -3.60
C ARG A 210 23.25 21.52 -2.35
N ALA A 211 24.53 21.15 -2.38
CA ALA A 211 25.21 20.62 -1.20
C ALA A 211 25.22 21.61 -0.04
N ARG A 212 25.35 22.91 -0.32
CA ARG A 212 25.24 23.97 0.68
C ARG A 212 23.87 23.97 1.37
N LEU A 213 22.79 23.76 0.62
CA LEU A 213 21.43 23.69 1.19
C LEU A 213 21.28 22.50 2.15
N VAL A 214 21.86 21.34 1.81
CA VAL A 214 21.86 20.16 2.69
C VAL A 214 22.58 20.46 4.01
N LEU A 215 23.78 21.05 3.94
CA LEU A 215 24.55 21.43 5.12
C LEU A 215 23.84 22.52 5.95
N GLU A 216 23.19 23.48 5.29
CA GLU A 216 22.37 24.53 5.93
C GLU A 216 21.17 23.93 6.67
N ALA A 217 20.44 23.01 6.05
CA ALA A 217 19.32 22.31 6.67
C ALA A 217 19.75 21.53 7.92
N GLN A 218 20.85 20.77 7.81
CA GLN A 218 21.40 20.01 8.94
C GLN A 218 21.88 20.93 10.06
N ALA A 219 22.53 22.05 9.73
CA ALA A 219 22.92 23.05 10.72
C ALA A 219 21.71 23.62 11.45
N PHE A 220 20.64 23.96 10.72
CA PHE A 220 19.40 24.48 11.32
C PHE A 220 18.73 23.48 12.27
N LEU A 221 18.66 22.20 11.90
CA LEU A 221 18.13 21.15 12.78
C LEU A 221 18.92 21.05 14.09
N MET A 222 20.23 21.29 14.02
CA MET A 222 21.11 21.25 15.18
C MET A 222 21.15 22.57 15.97
N ASP A 223 20.78 23.69 15.35
CA ASP A 223 20.59 25.01 16.00
C ASP A 223 19.28 25.05 16.79
N GLY A 224 18.17 24.51 16.24
CA GLY A 224 16.91 24.32 16.97
C GLY A 224 16.99 23.25 18.07
N ALA A 225 17.95 22.34 17.95
CA ALA A 225 18.33 21.35 18.94
C ALA A 225 19.24 21.92 20.04
N ASP A 226 19.13 23.22 20.32
CA ASP A 226 19.87 24.01 21.32
C ASP A 226 19.69 23.51 22.77
N THR A 227 19.27 22.25 22.93
CA THR A 227 18.58 21.71 24.06
C THR A 227 18.92 20.22 24.41
N ALA A 228 20.20 19.87 24.72
CA ALA A 228 20.70 18.87 25.73
C ALA A 228 21.69 17.73 25.32
N SER A 229 22.35 17.09 26.29
CA SER A 229 23.44 16.08 26.24
C SER A 229 23.16 14.84 27.02
N ALA A 230 23.83 13.82 26.49
CA ALA A 230 24.61 12.77 27.12
C ALA A 230 24.87 12.88 28.65
N SER A 231 23.79 12.80 29.41
CA SER A 231 23.78 11.81 30.48
C SER A 231 23.57 10.40 29.90
N THR A 232 24.17 9.41 30.53
CA THR A 232 23.99 7.98 30.23
C THR A 232 22.52 7.65 29.98
N ARG A 233 22.23 7.21 28.75
CA ARG A 233 20.88 6.90 28.25
C ARG A 233 20.15 5.96 29.21
N THR A 234 19.16 6.48 29.94
CA THR A 234 18.31 5.69 30.84
C THR A 234 17.35 4.79 30.05
N ASP A 235 16.87 3.70 30.62
CA ASP A 235 15.91 2.81 29.94
C ASP A 235 14.58 3.50 29.59
N LYS A 236 14.21 4.54 30.36
CA LYS A 236 13.08 5.42 30.05
C LYS A 236 13.30 6.26 28.79
N TRP A 237 14.54 6.69 28.51
CA TRP A 237 14.91 7.39 27.26
C TRP A 237 14.75 6.44 26.06
N ARG A 238 15.28 5.23 26.17
CA ARG A 238 15.15 4.21 25.12
C ARG A 238 13.67 3.88 24.84
N ALA A 239 12.87 3.65 25.88
CA ALA A 239 11.44 3.34 25.77
C ALA A 239 10.60 4.43 25.06
N GLN A 240 10.99 5.71 25.17
CA GLN A 240 10.31 6.82 24.49
C GLN A 240 10.76 7.00 23.04
N THR A 241 11.98 6.58 22.69
CA THR A 241 12.52 6.66 21.32
C THR A 241 12.25 5.40 20.50
N SER A 242 11.72 4.34 21.12
CA SER A 242 11.27 3.11 20.46
C SER A 242 9.87 3.23 19.87
N THR A 243 9.12 4.30 20.14
CA THR A 243 7.89 4.58 19.40
C THR A 243 8.26 4.92 17.95
N GLY A 244 7.86 4.07 17.01
CA GLY A 244 8.05 4.34 15.59
C GLY A 244 7.26 5.58 15.17
N PHE A 245 7.92 6.51 14.49
CA PHE A 245 7.28 7.62 13.81
C PHE A 245 7.25 7.33 12.31
N ARG A 246 6.14 7.68 11.65
CA ARG A 246 5.96 7.39 10.22
C ARG A 246 6.93 8.16 9.33
N HIS A 247 7.36 9.36 9.74
CA HIS A 247 8.24 10.18 8.92
C HIS A 247 9.73 9.82 9.14
N PRO A 248 10.51 9.51 8.08
CA PRO A 248 11.90 9.04 8.18
C PRO A 248 12.85 9.96 8.94
N ALA A 249 12.59 11.28 8.96
CA ALA A 249 13.43 12.24 9.68
C ALA A 249 13.40 12.07 11.22
N PHE A 250 12.41 11.36 11.75
CA PHE A 250 12.29 11.02 13.18
C PHE A 250 12.71 9.57 13.49
N SER A 251 13.24 8.88 12.49
CA SER A 251 13.61 7.46 12.54
C SER A 251 15.12 7.28 12.33
N ARG A 252 15.60 6.03 12.30
CA ARG A 252 17.00 5.75 11.95
C ARG A 252 17.25 6.20 10.50
N PRO A 253 18.50 6.57 10.14
CA PRO A 253 18.84 6.85 8.75
C PRO A 253 18.35 5.71 7.85
N PRO A 254 17.72 6.02 6.70
CA PRO A 254 17.29 5.00 5.75
C PRO A 254 18.48 4.16 5.34
N LYS A 255 18.36 2.84 5.48
CA LYS A 255 19.34 1.87 4.98
C LYS A 255 18.63 0.96 4.02
N LEU A 256 19.34 0.61 2.94
CA LEU A 256 18.84 -0.39 2.02
C LEU A 256 18.80 -1.74 2.73
N ASP A 257 17.61 -2.31 2.80
CA ASP A 257 17.35 -3.65 3.32
C ASP A 257 16.70 -4.45 2.19
N LEU A 258 17.55 -5.19 1.44
CA LEU A 258 17.08 -5.99 0.31
C LEU A 258 16.24 -7.18 0.78
N ASP A 259 16.55 -7.75 1.95
CA ASP A 259 15.77 -8.85 2.52
C ASP A 259 14.35 -8.38 2.86
N TYR A 260 14.21 -7.17 3.41
CA TYR A 260 12.91 -6.55 3.65
C TYR A 260 12.14 -6.29 2.34
N ILE A 261 12.79 -5.73 1.31
CA ILE A 261 12.14 -5.45 0.02
C ILE A 261 11.68 -6.76 -0.64
N THR A 262 12.54 -7.78 -0.67
CA THR A 262 12.21 -9.11 -1.20
C THR A 262 11.07 -9.75 -0.41
N SER A 263 11.12 -9.71 0.92
CA SER A 263 10.04 -10.23 1.78
C SER A 263 8.72 -9.47 1.60
N MET A 264 8.78 -8.16 1.35
CA MET A 264 7.59 -7.36 1.05
C MET A 264 7.00 -7.76 -0.31
N ALA A 265 7.83 -7.86 -1.35
CA ALA A 265 7.42 -8.30 -2.68
C ALA A 265 6.78 -9.69 -2.63
N GLN A 266 7.42 -10.65 -1.95
CA GLN A 266 6.89 -12.01 -1.72
C GLN A 266 5.50 -11.98 -1.10
N THR A 267 5.30 -11.25 0.00
CA THR A 267 3.97 -11.19 0.63
C THR A 267 2.90 -10.53 -0.25
N LEU A 268 3.28 -9.63 -1.16
CA LEU A 268 2.36 -9.02 -2.13
C LEU A 268 2.02 -10.00 -3.27
N ILE A 269 2.99 -10.79 -3.72
CA ILE A 269 2.77 -11.89 -4.68
C ILE A 269 1.81 -12.92 -4.09
N GLU A 270 2.06 -13.38 -2.86
CA GLU A 270 1.20 -14.34 -2.17
C GLU A 270 -0.22 -13.80 -1.99
N GLU A 271 -0.36 -12.50 -1.64
CA GLU A 271 -1.66 -11.84 -1.55
C GLU A 271 -2.38 -11.76 -2.89
N ALA A 272 -1.68 -11.41 -3.98
CA ALA A 272 -2.25 -11.35 -5.32
C ALA A 272 -2.67 -12.74 -5.82
N ILE A 273 -1.86 -13.77 -5.58
CA ILE A 273 -2.19 -15.16 -5.89
C ILE A 273 -3.42 -15.61 -5.11
N ASP A 274 -3.46 -15.37 -3.80
CA ASP A 274 -4.62 -15.70 -2.96
C ASP A 274 -5.88 -14.98 -3.45
N HIS A 275 -5.76 -13.71 -3.86
CA HIS A 275 -6.86 -12.96 -4.44
C HIS A 275 -7.40 -13.61 -5.72
N LEU A 276 -6.52 -13.99 -6.65
CA LEU A 276 -6.89 -14.69 -7.89
C LEU A 276 -7.54 -16.06 -7.61
N ILE A 277 -7.01 -16.80 -6.64
CA ILE A 277 -7.58 -18.08 -6.21
C ILE A 277 -9.00 -17.87 -5.65
N ASP A 278 -9.21 -16.89 -4.78
CA ASP A 278 -10.52 -16.62 -4.19
C ASP A 278 -11.55 -16.16 -5.23
N LEU A 279 -11.12 -15.40 -6.27
CA LEU A 279 -11.99 -15.05 -7.40
C LEU A 279 -12.46 -16.28 -8.19
N GLN A 280 -11.66 -17.35 -8.24
CA GLN A 280 -12.01 -18.62 -8.90
C GLN A 280 -12.85 -19.54 -8.01
N CYS A 281 -12.45 -19.68 -6.76
CA CYS A 281 -12.91 -20.78 -5.90
C CYS A 281 -14.08 -20.40 -4.98
N ASP A 282 -14.31 -19.10 -4.74
CA ASP A 282 -15.38 -18.62 -3.86
C ASP A 282 -16.38 -17.74 -4.64
N PRO A 283 -17.53 -18.32 -5.06
CA PRO A 283 -18.58 -17.59 -5.75
C PRO A 283 -19.10 -16.36 -5.00
N ALA A 284 -19.13 -16.39 -3.66
CA ALA A 284 -19.59 -15.24 -2.88
C ALA A 284 -18.55 -14.11 -2.91
N TYR A 285 -17.26 -14.47 -2.85
CA TYR A 285 -16.14 -13.54 -3.00
C TYR A 285 -16.12 -12.87 -4.37
N LEU A 286 -16.21 -13.65 -5.46
CA LEU A 286 -16.28 -13.12 -6.83
C LEU A 286 -17.46 -12.15 -7.01
N ARG A 287 -18.67 -12.54 -6.55
CA ARG A 287 -19.86 -11.66 -6.61
C ARG A 287 -19.66 -10.37 -5.82
N ARG A 288 -19.05 -10.44 -4.64
CA ARG A 288 -18.77 -9.26 -3.82
C ARG A 288 -17.88 -8.28 -4.58
N HIS A 289 -16.79 -8.75 -5.18
CA HIS A 289 -15.86 -7.94 -5.96
C HIS A 289 -16.50 -7.33 -7.20
N ILE A 290 -17.19 -8.13 -8.01
CA ILE A 290 -17.89 -7.63 -9.20
C ILE A 290 -18.97 -6.61 -8.83
N LYS A 291 -19.69 -6.82 -7.73
CA LYS A 291 -20.67 -5.84 -7.23
C LYS A 291 -20.02 -4.50 -6.88
N GLY A 292 -18.80 -4.51 -6.35
CA GLY A 292 -18.01 -3.30 -6.10
C GLY A 292 -17.73 -2.54 -7.40
N LEU A 293 -17.31 -3.26 -8.46
CA LEU A 293 -17.06 -2.67 -9.78
C LEU A 293 -18.30 -1.99 -10.37
N PHE A 294 -19.46 -2.67 -10.30
CA PHE A 294 -20.74 -2.12 -10.74
C PHE A 294 -21.18 -0.85 -9.98
N GLY A 295 -20.59 -0.58 -8.82
CA GLY A 295 -20.81 0.65 -8.04
C GLY A 295 -20.00 1.86 -8.52
N THR A 296 -19.07 1.69 -9.46
CA THR A 296 -18.25 2.79 -10.00
C THR A 296 -18.98 3.56 -11.10
N THR A 297 -18.57 4.81 -11.33
CA THR A 297 -19.28 5.69 -12.28
C THR A 297 -19.14 5.22 -13.72
N LEU A 298 -18.02 4.57 -14.08
CA LEU A 298 -17.80 4.03 -15.43
C LEU A 298 -18.78 2.92 -15.77
N PHE A 299 -19.10 2.03 -14.81
CA PHE A 299 -20.07 0.96 -15.04
C PHE A 299 -21.51 1.49 -15.16
N HIS A 300 -21.85 2.61 -14.52
CA HIS A 300 -23.17 3.25 -14.71
C HIS A 300 -23.37 3.80 -16.12
N VAL A 301 -22.28 4.14 -16.81
CA VAL A 301 -22.31 4.62 -18.20
C VAL A 301 -22.03 3.53 -19.22
N ALA A 302 -21.65 2.32 -18.83
CA ALA A 302 -21.48 1.19 -19.73
C ALA A 302 -22.83 0.59 -20.15
N ASP A 303 -22.91 0.01 -21.35
CA ASP A 303 -23.98 -0.95 -21.68
C ASP A 303 -23.61 -2.36 -21.20
N GLU A 304 -24.47 -3.35 -21.45
CA GLU A 304 -24.23 -4.72 -20.95
C GLU A 304 -22.98 -5.38 -21.57
N GLU A 305 -22.67 -5.09 -22.84
CA GLU A 305 -21.51 -5.66 -23.51
C GLU A 305 -20.22 -5.01 -23.03
N ASP A 306 -20.23 -3.69 -22.87
CA ASP A 306 -19.11 -2.94 -22.30
C ASP A 306 -18.89 -3.29 -20.82
N ALA A 307 -19.95 -3.51 -20.04
CA ALA A 307 -19.85 -3.98 -18.67
C ALA A 307 -19.17 -5.37 -18.59
N SER A 308 -19.50 -6.26 -19.52
CA SER A 308 -18.87 -7.59 -19.62
C SER A 308 -17.38 -7.48 -19.94
N MET A 309 -17.02 -6.65 -20.91
CA MET A 309 -15.62 -6.33 -21.23
C MET A 309 -14.87 -5.81 -20.00
N MET A 310 -15.46 -4.88 -19.26
CA MET A 310 -14.82 -4.23 -18.13
C MET A 310 -14.59 -5.18 -16.95
N VAL A 311 -15.51 -6.12 -16.69
CA VAL A 311 -15.29 -7.18 -15.70
C VAL A 311 -14.11 -8.06 -16.10
N ALA A 312 -14.06 -8.50 -17.36
CA ALA A 312 -12.95 -9.32 -17.86
C ALA A 312 -11.61 -8.57 -17.78
N GLN A 313 -11.59 -7.32 -18.23
CA GLN A 313 -10.41 -6.46 -18.17
C GLN A 313 -9.93 -6.25 -16.72
N TYR A 314 -10.84 -6.06 -15.77
CA TYR A 314 -10.47 -5.91 -14.37
C TYR A 314 -9.77 -7.16 -13.83
N ILE A 315 -10.32 -8.36 -14.08
CA ILE A 315 -9.72 -9.61 -13.59
C ILE A 315 -8.36 -9.86 -14.26
N TYR A 316 -8.24 -9.55 -15.55
CA TYR A 316 -6.96 -9.57 -16.25
C TYR A 316 -5.93 -8.61 -15.61
N MET A 317 -6.36 -7.42 -15.17
CA MET A 317 -5.47 -6.51 -14.45
C MET A 317 -5.03 -7.03 -13.07
N GLU A 318 -5.81 -7.89 -12.40
CA GLU A 318 -5.36 -8.58 -11.18
C GLU A 318 -4.25 -9.59 -11.48
N TYR A 319 -4.31 -10.29 -12.62
CA TYR A 319 -3.18 -11.09 -13.12
C TYR A 319 -1.96 -10.20 -13.40
N GLN A 320 -2.14 -9.08 -14.11
CA GLN A 320 -1.03 -8.17 -14.39
C GLN A 320 -0.37 -7.63 -13.12
N ARG A 321 -1.15 -7.37 -12.07
CA ARG A 321 -0.66 -7.00 -10.74
C ARG A 321 0.17 -8.11 -10.10
N TYR A 322 -0.30 -9.35 -10.14
CA TYR A 322 0.50 -10.50 -9.68
C TYR A 322 1.82 -10.59 -10.46
N TYR A 323 1.74 -10.55 -11.79
CA TYR A 323 2.90 -10.70 -12.66
C TYR A 323 3.91 -9.57 -12.48
N SER A 324 3.48 -8.33 -12.25
CA SER A 324 4.38 -7.21 -12.01
C SER A 324 5.17 -7.36 -10.72
N TRP A 325 4.54 -7.83 -9.64
CA TRP A 325 5.24 -8.14 -8.39
C TRP A 325 6.17 -9.34 -8.52
N TYR A 326 5.76 -10.39 -9.24
CA TYR A 326 6.63 -11.53 -9.56
C TYR A 326 7.89 -11.08 -10.30
N TRP A 327 7.73 -10.22 -11.30
CA TRP A 327 8.85 -9.67 -12.05
C TRP A 327 9.80 -8.85 -11.17
N ILE A 328 9.25 -8.09 -10.21
CA ILE A 328 10.04 -7.39 -9.20
C ILE A 328 10.81 -8.40 -8.33
N GLU A 329 10.18 -9.45 -7.80
CA GLU A 329 10.89 -10.44 -6.97
C GLU A 329 12.04 -11.12 -7.72
N VAL A 330 11.78 -11.64 -8.92
CA VAL A 330 12.79 -12.34 -9.75
C VAL A 330 13.99 -11.45 -10.00
N GLU A 331 13.73 -10.20 -10.40
CA GLU A 331 14.81 -9.24 -10.61
C GLU A 331 15.66 -9.11 -9.34
N PHE A 332 15.05 -9.03 -8.15
CA PHE A 332 15.73 -8.79 -6.87
C PHE A 332 16.45 -10.03 -6.31
N ALA A 333 15.98 -11.24 -6.62
CA ALA A 333 16.62 -12.49 -6.23
C ALA A 333 17.97 -12.72 -6.94
N ASP A 334 18.10 -12.29 -8.20
CA ASP A 334 19.23 -12.64 -9.07
C ASP A 334 20.54 -11.87 -8.81
N SER A 335 20.59 -10.86 -7.91
CA SER A 335 21.81 -10.05 -7.76
C SER A 335 21.97 -9.38 -6.39
N THR A 336 22.59 -10.10 -5.43
CA THR A 336 22.99 -9.53 -4.13
C THR A 336 24.50 -9.65 -3.89
N HIS A 337 25.22 -8.52 -4.00
CA HIS A 337 26.60 -8.39 -3.49
C HIS A 337 26.73 -7.11 -2.64
N PRO A 338 27.04 -7.22 -1.34
CA PRO A 338 27.29 -6.05 -0.49
C PRO A 338 28.43 -5.18 -1.03
N GLY A 339 28.21 -3.87 -1.09
CA GLY A 339 29.25 -2.87 -1.42
C GLY A 339 29.43 -2.52 -2.89
N GLN A 340 28.63 -3.06 -3.81
CA GLN A 340 28.61 -2.67 -5.22
C GLN A 340 27.45 -1.70 -5.53
N SER A 341 27.58 -0.93 -6.62
CA SER A 341 26.46 -0.20 -7.20
C SER A 341 25.34 -1.18 -7.56
N ILE A 342 24.11 -0.77 -7.27
CA ILE A 342 22.92 -1.59 -7.51
C ILE A 342 22.77 -1.83 -9.04
N PRO A 343 22.31 -2.97 -9.53
CA PRO A 343 21.98 -3.10 -10.95
C PRO A 343 20.92 -2.07 -11.42
N PRO A 344 21.11 -1.35 -12.54
CA PRO A 344 20.16 -0.33 -13.02
C PRO A 344 18.73 -0.85 -13.30
N LYS A 345 18.59 -2.15 -13.56
CA LYS A 345 17.32 -2.85 -13.81
C LYS A 345 16.30 -2.69 -12.66
N TYR A 346 16.78 -2.55 -11.42
CA TYR A 346 15.92 -2.37 -10.23
C TYR A 346 15.11 -1.09 -10.20
N ASN A 347 15.76 0.04 -10.51
CA ASN A 347 15.08 1.32 -10.57
C ASN A 347 14.01 1.36 -11.67
N LEU A 348 14.24 0.62 -12.75
CA LEU A 348 13.34 0.58 -13.88
C LEU A 348 12.02 -0.15 -13.55
N ALA A 349 12.10 -1.37 -13.03
CA ALA A 349 10.92 -2.19 -12.72
C ALA A 349 9.93 -1.42 -11.82
N LEU A 350 10.46 -0.74 -10.79
CA LEU A 350 9.65 0.03 -9.84
C LEU A 350 9.06 1.33 -10.41
N VAL A 351 9.62 1.89 -11.49
CA VAL A 351 9.11 3.14 -12.10
C VAL A 351 8.00 2.88 -13.11
N LEU A 352 8.11 1.82 -13.92
CA LEU A 352 7.16 1.53 -15.01
C LEU A 352 5.72 1.28 -14.51
N GLU A 353 5.58 0.57 -13.39
CA GLU A 353 4.27 0.10 -12.90
C GLU A 353 3.51 1.14 -12.05
N ARG A 354 4.19 2.17 -11.59
CA ARG A 354 3.81 2.86 -10.35
C ARG A 354 2.55 3.73 -10.39
N THR A 355 2.05 4.15 -11.55
CA THR A 355 0.85 5.04 -11.57
C THR A 355 -0.12 4.75 -12.72
N LYS A 356 0.19 3.77 -13.59
CA LYS A 356 -0.57 3.55 -14.83
C LYS A 356 -2.01 3.12 -14.52
N ARG A 357 -2.18 2.12 -13.66
CA ARG A 357 -3.49 1.61 -13.23
C ARG A 357 -4.28 2.66 -12.47
N PHE A 358 -3.66 3.29 -11.47
CA PHE A 358 -4.25 4.41 -10.71
C PHE A 358 -4.80 5.53 -11.61
N LYS A 359 -4.02 5.99 -12.60
CA LYS A 359 -4.47 7.01 -13.59
C LYS A 359 -5.72 6.58 -14.35
N SER A 360 -5.80 5.31 -14.74
CA SER A 360 -6.94 4.79 -15.49
C SER A 360 -8.22 4.72 -14.65
N MET A 361 -8.12 4.59 -13.32
CA MET A 361 -9.25 4.47 -12.40
C MET A 361 -9.78 5.81 -11.90
N MET A 362 -8.91 6.82 -11.80
CA MET A 362 -9.22 8.11 -11.18
C MET A 362 -10.51 8.80 -11.68
N PRO A 363 -10.81 8.88 -13.00
CA PRO A 363 -12.03 9.56 -13.45
C PRO A 363 -13.33 8.88 -13.03
N TRP A 364 -13.26 7.61 -12.62
CA TRP A 364 -14.41 6.75 -12.39
C TRP A 364 -14.64 6.43 -10.91
N ALA A 365 -13.64 6.71 -10.08
CA ALA A 365 -13.69 6.51 -8.64
C ALA A 365 -14.82 7.35 -8.03
N PRO A 366 -15.53 6.81 -7.01
CA PRO A 366 -16.61 7.53 -6.34
C PRO A 366 -16.15 8.92 -5.87
N GLY A 367 -16.96 9.95 -6.13
CA GLY A 367 -16.64 11.32 -5.71
C GLY A 367 -15.54 12.04 -6.51
N GLN A 368 -14.75 11.33 -7.33
CA GLN A 368 -13.77 11.95 -8.23
C GLN A 368 -14.40 12.31 -9.58
N ALA A 369 -15.37 11.52 -10.05
CA ALA A 369 -16.10 11.72 -11.30
C ALA A 369 -16.64 13.15 -11.51
N ARG A 370 -16.99 13.86 -10.42
CA ARG A 370 -17.47 15.25 -10.47
C ARG A 370 -16.46 16.26 -11.03
N HIS A 371 -15.18 15.90 -11.05
CA HIS A 371 -14.09 16.74 -11.57
C HIS A 371 -13.82 16.52 -13.05
N TYR A 372 -14.51 15.56 -13.67
CA TYR A 372 -14.29 15.12 -15.04
C TYR A 372 -15.55 15.29 -15.90
N SER A 373 -15.33 15.66 -17.16
CA SER A 373 -16.37 15.75 -18.18
C SER A 373 -16.77 14.35 -18.64
N LEU A 374 -17.78 13.79 -17.98
CA LEU A 374 -18.36 12.49 -18.30
C LEU A 374 -19.60 12.63 -19.18
N SER A 375 -19.43 13.08 -20.43
CA SER A 375 -20.58 13.23 -21.34
C SER A 375 -20.86 11.93 -22.09
N LYS A 376 -21.73 11.05 -21.54
CA LYS A 376 -22.37 9.99 -22.35
C LYS A 376 -23.52 10.62 -23.12
N LYS A 377 -23.39 10.77 -24.44
CA LYS A 377 -24.54 11.02 -25.31
C LYS A 377 -25.12 9.67 -25.76
N PRO A 378 -26.44 9.53 -25.94
CA PRO A 378 -27.03 8.31 -26.50
C PRO A 378 -26.34 7.95 -27.83
N GLY A 379 -25.96 6.67 -27.99
CA GLY A 379 -25.29 6.17 -29.20
C GLY A 379 -23.78 6.44 -29.31
N VAL A 380 -23.15 7.06 -28.31
CA VAL A 380 -21.69 7.23 -28.28
C VAL A 380 -21.03 5.99 -27.66
N PRO A 381 -20.08 5.32 -28.36
CA PRO A 381 -19.35 4.18 -27.80
C PRO A 381 -18.60 4.56 -26.52
N LEU A 382 -18.51 3.63 -25.55
CA LEU A 382 -17.80 3.87 -24.29
C LEU A 382 -16.34 4.29 -24.51
N GLU A 383 -15.70 3.80 -25.57
CA GLU A 383 -14.35 4.24 -25.94
C GLU A 383 -14.25 5.75 -26.18
N THR A 384 -15.22 6.33 -26.89
CA THR A 384 -15.25 7.76 -27.17
C THR A 384 -15.47 8.54 -25.87
N VAL A 385 -16.23 7.99 -24.92
CA VAL A 385 -16.39 8.56 -23.57
C VAL A 385 -15.05 8.54 -22.82
N VAL A 386 -14.38 7.39 -22.76
CA VAL A 386 -13.08 7.22 -22.08
C VAL A 386 -12.01 8.13 -22.69
N ARG A 387 -11.88 8.16 -24.03
CA ARG A 387 -10.92 9.04 -24.73
C ARG A 387 -11.25 10.53 -24.57
N GLY A 388 -12.53 10.88 -24.48
CA GLY A 388 -13.00 12.25 -24.32
C GLY A 388 -12.97 12.78 -22.88
N THR A 389 -12.61 11.93 -21.92
CA THR A 389 -12.62 12.27 -20.49
C THR A 389 -11.52 13.29 -20.19
N SER A 390 -11.93 14.45 -19.70
CA SER A 390 -11.03 15.58 -19.37
C SER A 390 -11.54 16.32 -18.13
N ARG A 391 -10.62 16.94 -17.38
CA ARG A 391 -10.98 17.66 -16.15
C ARG A 391 -11.64 19.01 -16.47
N HIS A 392 -12.57 19.43 -15.62
CA HIS A 392 -13.26 20.72 -15.76
C HIS A 392 -12.41 21.93 -15.39
N SER A 393 -11.47 21.74 -14.47
CA SER A 393 -10.62 22.79 -13.91
C SER A 393 -9.16 22.33 -13.85
N ASN A 394 -8.25 23.31 -13.75
CA ASN A 394 -6.84 23.04 -13.50
C ASN A 394 -6.67 22.57 -12.04
N PRO A 395 -6.21 21.34 -11.80
CA PRO A 395 -6.00 20.81 -10.44
C PRO A 395 -4.70 21.32 -9.81
N ASN A 396 -3.82 21.98 -10.57
CA ASN A 396 -2.55 22.51 -10.08
C ASN A 396 -2.67 23.99 -9.72
N THR A 397 -3.64 24.34 -8.86
CA THR A 397 -3.77 25.69 -8.29
C THR A 397 -3.94 25.64 -6.77
N LYS A 398 -3.67 26.77 -6.11
CA LYS A 398 -3.89 26.93 -4.66
C LYS A 398 -5.37 26.77 -4.33
N GLU A 399 -6.25 27.34 -5.15
CA GLU A 399 -7.70 27.27 -4.96
C GLU A 399 -8.20 25.82 -5.11
N ALA A 400 -7.62 25.03 -6.03
CA ALA A 400 -7.97 23.62 -6.16
C ALA A 400 -7.64 22.84 -4.87
N HIS A 401 -6.47 23.09 -4.27
CA HIS A 401 -6.06 22.51 -2.99
C HIS A 401 -6.97 22.93 -1.84
N GLU A 402 -7.31 24.23 -1.73
CA GLU A 402 -8.16 24.75 -0.64
C GLU A 402 -9.61 24.27 -0.75
N ASN A 403 -10.14 24.14 -1.97
CA ASN A 403 -11.53 23.74 -2.20
C ASN A 403 -11.74 22.23 -2.02
N ASP A 404 -10.77 21.41 -2.45
CA ASP A 404 -10.88 19.95 -2.37
C ASP A 404 -9.49 19.30 -2.17
N PRO A 405 -8.96 19.33 -0.92
CA PRO A 405 -7.63 18.80 -0.62
C PRO A 405 -7.44 17.33 -1.02
N LEU A 406 -8.48 16.53 -0.91
CA LEU A 406 -8.43 15.10 -1.24
C LEU A 406 -8.29 14.85 -2.74
N ASP A 407 -9.13 15.47 -3.58
CA ASP A 407 -8.97 15.36 -5.03
C ASP A 407 -7.63 15.95 -5.48
N TRP A 408 -7.21 17.06 -4.86
CA TRP A 408 -5.90 17.65 -5.13
C TRP A 408 -4.76 16.66 -4.87
N CYS A 409 -4.72 16.02 -3.69
CA CYS A 409 -3.69 15.02 -3.36
C CYS A 409 -3.73 13.83 -4.31
N LEU A 410 -4.92 13.27 -4.58
CA LEU A 410 -5.08 12.15 -5.51
C LEU A 410 -4.66 12.52 -6.94
N HIS A 411 -4.86 13.78 -7.35
CA HIS A 411 -4.36 14.27 -8.63
C HIS A 411 -2.84 14.33 -8.65
N GLN A 412 -2.21 14.88 -7.61
CA GLN A 412 -0.74 14.94 -7.52
C GLN A 412 -0.11 13.54 -7.52
N MET A 413 -0.78 12.52 -6.97
CA MET A 413 -0.32 11.12 -6.99
C MET A 413 -0.21 10.54 -8.42
N MET A 414 -0.86 11.15 -9.40
CA MET A 414 -0.70 10.78 -10.82
C MET A 414 0.56 11.38 -11.45
N GLY A 415 1.37 12.12 -10.69
CA GLY A 415 2.62 12.70 -11.15
C GLY A 415 3.58 11.70 -11.80
N LYS A 416 4.48 12.19 -12.65
CA LYS A 416 5.58 11.35 -13.14
C LYS A 416 6.55 11.10 -11.97
N PRO A 417 6.85 9.83 -11.60
CA PRO A 417 7.63 9.51 -10.41
C PRO A 417 9.02 10.16 -10.32
N ASP A 418 9.62 10.49 -11.48
CA ASP A 418 11.00 10.98 -11.59
C ASP A 418 11.09 12.45 -11.95
N ASN A 419 9.96 13.12 -12.10
CA ASN A 419 9.96 14.55 -12.28
C ASN A 419 10.06 15.21 -10.89
N GLN A 420 11.23 15.79 -10.62
CA GLN A 420 11.58 16.47 -9.37
C GLN A 420 10.62 17.61 -8.98
N ARG A 421 9.79 18.10 -9.92
CA ARG A 421 8.76 19.13 -9.67
C ARG A 421 7.42 18.58 -9.19
N HIS A 422 7.29 17.26 -8.98
CA HIS A 422 6.12 16.67 -8.34
C HIS A 422 6.32 16.52 -6.84
N PHE A 423 5.21 16.58 -6.11
CA PHE A 423 5.19 16.28 -4.69
C PHE A 423 5.64 14.85 -4.43
N ASP A 424 6.48 14.66 -3.41
CA ASP A 424 6.91 13.33 -3.00
C ASP A 424 5.69 12.51 -2.53
N HIS A 425 5.59 11.27 -3.00
CA HIS A 425 4.43 10.43 -2.72
C HIS A 425 4.27 10.14 -1.22
N ALA A 426 5.35 10.04 -0.43
CA ALA A 426 5.22 9.87 1.03
C ALA A 426 4.53 11.08 1.67
N MET A 427 4.80 12.28 1.17
CA MET A 427 4.12 13.49 1.62
C MET A 427 2.63 13.46 1.26
N LEU A 428 2.30 13.10 0.02
CA LEU A 428 0.91 12.99 -0.45
C LEU A 428 0.14 11.90 0.31
N PHE A 429 0.75 10.75 0.59
CA PHE A 429 0.15 9.73 1.45
C PHE A 429 -0.13 10.24 2.85
N ALA A 430 0.81 10.98 3.45
CA ALA A 430 0.61 11.57 4.77
C ALA A 430 -0.52 12.62 4.78
N MET A 431 -0.67 13.42 3.71
CA MET A 431 -1.79 14.35 3.56
C MET A 431 -3.14 13.62 3.38
N ILE A 432 -3.16 12.52 2.61
CA ILE A 432 -4.36 11.69 2.43
C ILE A 432 -4.75 11.05 3.76
N ASP A 433 -3.81 10.46 4.48
CA ASP A 433 -4.06 9.84 5.79
C ASP A 433 -4.59 10.88 6.80
N ASP A 434 -3.95 12.05 6.89
CA ASP A 434 -4.38 13.15 7.76
C ASP A 434 -5.79 13.64 7.40
N HIS A 435 -6.09 13.81 6.11
CA HIS A 435 -7.43 14.16 5.65
C HIS A 435 -8.46 13.10 6.03
N LEU A 436 -8.15 11.81 5.84
CA LEU A 436 -9.07 10.72 6.16
C LEU A 436 -9.29 10.56 7.67
N ASP A 437 -8.29 10.84 8.50
CA ASP A 437 -8.39 10.78 9.95
C ASP A 437 -9.20 11.95 10.54
N GLN A 438 -9.09 13.14 9.94
CA GLN A 438 -9.80 14.34 10.40
C GLN A 438 -11.25 14.44 9.89
N ASN A 439 -11.59 13.76 8.79
CA ASN A 439 -12.88 13.92 8.13
C ASN A 439 -13.87 12.78 8.39
N ASN A 440 -15.12 12.98 7.97
CA ASN A 440 -16.20 12.03 8.20
C ASN A 440 -16.25 10.92 7.13
N ARG A 441 -17.12 9.92 7.35
CA ARG A 441 -17.31 8.77 6.46
C ARG A 441 -17.67 9.12 5.01
N LYS A 442 -18.25 10.30 4.73
CA LYS A 442 -18.56 10.71 3.35
C LYS A 442 -17.31 11.06 2.57
N GLU A 443 -16.32 11.67 3.22
CA GLU A 443 -15.01 11.95 2.60
C GLU A 443 -14.24 10.66 2.34
N ALA A 444 -14.21 9.74 3.32
CA ALA A 444 -13.64 8.42 3.12
C ALA A 444 -14.30 7.67 1.94
N ALA A 445 -15.62 7.77 1.77
CA ALA A 445 -16.34 7.14 0.67
C ALA A 445 -16.01 7.68 -0.73
N ARG A 446 -15.15 8.71 -0.85
CA ARG A 446 -14.62 9.22 -2.12
C ARG A 446 -13.39 8.44 -2.61
N ILE A 447 -12.94 7.46 -1.84
CA ILE A 447 -11.97 6.46 -2.23
C ILE A 447 -12.68 5.12 -2.04
N ASP A 448 -12.71 4.29 -3.07
CA ASP A 448 -13.26 2.94 -2.96
C ASP A 448 -12.18 1.92 -2.59
N GLU A 449 -12.60 0.68 -2.34
CA GLU A 449 -11.71 -0.42 -1.98
C GLU A 449 -10.62 -0.65 -3.04
N PHE A 450 -10.96 -0.48 -4.33
CA PHE A 450 -10.03 -0.69 -5.43
C PHE A 450 -8.97 0.40 -5.49
N LEU A 451 -9.37 1.67 -5.44
CA LEU A 451 -8.46 2.82 -5.46
C LEU A 451 -7.55 2.81 -4.21
N MET A 452 -8.08 2.42 -3.05
CA MET A 452 -7.29 2.32 -1.82
C MET A 452 -6.25 1.20 -1.88
N ARG A 453 -6.55 0.09 -2.56
CA ARG A 453 -5.59 -0.99 -2.80
C ARG A 453 -4.49 -0.56 -3.76
N GLU A 454 -4.84 0.16 -4.83
CA GLU A 454 -3.84 0.74 -5.73
C GLU A 454 -2.90 1.69 -4.98
N LEU A 455 -3.43 2.55 -4.10
CA LEU A 455 -2.62 3.42 -3.24
C LEU A 455 -1.65 2.62 -2.35
N ALA A 456 -2.04 1.44 -1.88
CA ALA A 456 -1.16 0.56 -1.10
C ALA A 456 0.01 0.02 -1.94
N ASP A 457 -0.26 -0.46 -3.16
CA ASP A 457 0.80 -0.92 -4.07
C ASP A 457 1.76 0.23 -4.44
N ILE A 458 1.23 1.43 -4.71
CA ILE A 458 2.05 2.64 -4.98
C ILE A 458 2.95 2.97 -3.79
N SER A 459 2.46 2.76 -2.56
CA SER A 459 3.23 2.96 -1.33
C SER A 459 4.38 1.97 -1.23
N ALA A 460 4.12 0.67 -1.42
CA ALA A 460 5.16 -0.37 -1.39
C ALA A 460 6.24 -0.14 -2.48
N LEU A 461 5.81 0.22 -3.71
CA LEU A 461 6.73 0.59 -4.79
C LEU A 461 7.53 1.85 -4.45
N HIS A 462 6.90 2.84 -3.80
CA HIS A 462 7.58 4.05 -3.35
C HIS A 462 8.70 3.71 -2.36
N GLU A 463 8.35 2.98 -1.30
CA GLU A 463 9.26 2.62 -0.22
C GLU A 463 10.47 1.84 -0.74
N SER A 464 10.23 0.87 -1.62
CA SER A 464 11.28 0.11 -2.30
C SER A 464 12.19 1.02 -3.12
N LEU A 465 11.61 1.88 -3.96
CA LEU A 465 12.38 2.77 -4.84
C LEU A 465 13.19 3.80 -4.05
N ILE A 466 12.64 4.35 -2.97
CA ILE A 466 13.34 5.33 -2.15
C ILE A 466 14.49 4.66 -1.40
N SER A 467 14.28 3.46 -0.87
CA SER A 467 15.34 2.69 -0.22
C SER A 467 16.54 2.44 -1.15
N LEU A 468 16.28 2.12 -2.43
CA LEU A 468 17.33 1.99 -3.45
C LEU A 468 18.01 3.32 -3.77
N ARG A 469 17.23 4.42 -3.93
CA ARG A 469 17.76 5.75 -4.29
C ARG A 469 18.59 6.39 -3.18
N LEU A 470 18.28 6.09 -1.91
CA LEU A 470 19.02 6.59 -0.78
C LEU A 470 20.32 5.80 -0.52
N ASN A 471 20.46 4.60 -1.10
CA ASN A 471 21.69 3.82 -1.00
C ASN A 471 22.90 4.53 -1.61
N ARG A 472 24.10 4.25 -1.10
CA ARG A 472 25.37 4.72 -1.64
C ARG A 472 26.37 3.55 -1.78
N PRO A 473 27.11 3.44 -2.90
CA PRO A 473 27.08 4.31 -4.08
C PRO A 473 25.76 4.18 -4.88
N GLN A 474 25.29 5.28 -5.47
CA GLN A 474 24.15 5.29 -6.40
C GLN A 474 24.53 4.72 -7.76
N ASN A 475 23.50 4.35 -8.52
CA ASN A 475 23.63 4.07 -9.94
C ASN A 475 23.60 5.37 -10.72
N THR A 476 24.39 5.44 -11.79
CA THR A 476 24.25 6.50 -12.80
C THR A 476 22.81 6.53 -13.32
N PHE A 477 22.23 7.71 -13.42
CA PHE A 477 20.88 7.89 -13.95
C PHE A 477 20.78 7.31 -15.37
N ARG A 478 19.74 6.51 -15.64
CA ARG A 478 19.39 6.08 -17.00
C ARG A 478 18.06 6.67 -17.40
N VAL A 479 17.98 7.11 -18.64
CA VAL A 479 16.74 7.59 -19.25
C VAL A 479 15.78 6.41 -19.40
N ILE A 480 14.63 6.49 -18.73
CA ILE A 480 13.57 5.47 -18.67
C ILE A 480 13.01 5.13 -20.07
N ASP A 481 13.06 6.09 -21.00
CA ASP A 481 12.47 5.98 -22.33
C ASP A 481 13.13 4.89 -23.20
N ASP A 482 14.44 4.64 -23.03
CA ASP A 482 15.16 3.62 -23.81
C ASP A 482 14.75 2.18 -23.49
N VAL A 483 14.15 1.94 -22.31
CA VAL A 483 13.76 0.60 -21.87
C VAL A 483 12.24 0.37 -21.91
N TYR A 484 11.43 1.43 -21.75
CA TYR A 484 9.98 1.37 -21.98
C TYR A 484 9.64 0.84 -23.38
N ALA A 485 10.49 1.12 -24.37
CA ALA A 485 10.35 0.64 -25.74
C ALA A 485 10.52 -0.89 -25.91
N LYS A 486 11.21 -1.58 -24.97
CA LYS A 486 11.55 -3.01 -25.10
C LYS A 486 10.54 -3.97 -24.48
N ASN A 487 9.78 -3.52 -23.48
CA ASN A 487 8.89 -4.37 -22.68
C ASN A 487 7.43 -3.88 -22.71
N LYS A 488 6.92 -3.44 -23.87
CA LYS A 488 5.51 -3.05 -23.98
C LYS A 488 4.65 -4.32 -23.92
N PRO A 489 3.71 -4.45 -22.95
CA PRO A 489 2.78 -5.58 -22.93
C PRO A 489 2.00 -5.65 -24.24
N LYS A 490 1.63 -6.87 -24.66
CA LYS A 490 0.73 -7.07 -25.78
C LYS A 490 -0.60 -6.40 -25.45
N ASP A 491 -1.05 -5.50 -26.32
CA ASP A 491 -2.35 -4.84 -26.17
C ASP A 491 -3.42 -5.81 -26.68
N HIS A 492 -4.12 -6.50 -25.76
CA HIS A 492 -5.28 -7.33 -26.09
C HIS A 492 -6.45 -6.48 -26.55
N SER A 493 -7.22 -7.00 -27.50
CA SER A 493 -8.37 -6.31 -28.07
C SER A 493 -9.54 -6.30 -27.09
N LYS A 494 -10.37 -5.26 -27.20
CA LYS A 494 -11.62 -5.17 -26.43
C LYS A 494 -12.59 -6.28 -26.78
N GLN A 495 -12.54 -6.77 -28.02
CA GLN A 495 -13.43 -7.82 -28.48
C GLN A 495 -13.14 -9.14 -27.76
N GLU A 496 -11.86 -9.48 -27.56
CA GLU A 496 -11.45 -10.65 -26.78
C GLU A 496 -12.01 -10.57 -25.33
N PHE A 497 -11.87 -9.41 -24.68
CA PHE A 497 -12.44 -9.20 -23.34
C PHE A 497 -13.97 -9.25 -23.31
N LYS A 498 -14.66 -8.77 -24.36
CA LYS A 498 -16.12 -8.85 -24.48
C LYS A 498 -16.59 -10.31 -24.56
N GLU A 499 -15.96 -11.08 -25.45
CA GLU A 499 -16.30 -12.49 -25.68
C GLU A 499 -16.07 -13.33 -24.44
N MET A 500 -14.94 -13.12 -23.75
CA MET A 500 -14.58 -13.77 -22.50
C MET A 500 -15.52 -13.37 -21.35
N GLY A 501 -15.81 -12.08 -21.18
CA GLY A 501 -16.58 -11.57 -20.04
C GLY A 501 -18.08 -11.85 -20.10
N LYS A 502 -18.66 -11.99 -21.30
CA LYS A 502 -20.11 -12.10 -21.50
C LYS A 502 -20.72 -13.33 -20.81
N PRO A 503 -20.19 -14.57 -20.97
CA PRO A 503 -20.68 -15.73 -20.24
C PRO A 503 -20.62 -15.57 -18.72
N LEU A 504 -19.57 -14.92 -18.20
CA LEU A 504 -19.42 -14.67 -16.77
C LEU A 504 -20.48 -13.68 -16.26
N VAL A 505 -20.73 -12.58 -16.97
CA VAL A 505 -21.73 -11.60 -16.54
C VAL A 505 -23.14 -12.15 -16.69
N ASP A 506 -23.48 -12.72 -17.85
CA ASP A 506 -24.83 -13.19 -18.15
C ASP A 506 -25.18 -14.46 -17.36
N GLY A 507 -24.27 -15.43 -17.31
CA GLY A 507 -24.50 -16.72 -16.69
C GLY A 507 -24.31 -16.69 -15.17
N PHE A 508 -23.19 -16.13 -14.71
CA PHE A 508 -22.85 -16.13 -13.28
C PHE A 508 -23.40 -14.90 -12.55
N CYS A 509 -23.08 -13.69 -13.00
CA CYS A 509 -23.41 -12.47 -12.25
C CYS A 509 -24.93 -12.23 -12.17
N LYS A 510 -25.62 -12.28 -13.31
CA LYS A 510 -27.09 -12.17 -13.38
C LYS A 510 -27.80 -13.44 -12.86
N GLY A 511 -27.12 -14.58 -12.87
CA GLY A 511 -27.61 -15.84 -12.32
C GLY A 511 -27.90 -15.76 -10.81
N LYS A 512 -29.01 -16.37 -10.36
CA LYS A 512 -29.36 -16.44 -8.94
C LYS A 512 -28.43 -17.42 -8.23
N ALA A 513 -27.90 -17.03 -7.07
CA ALA A 513 -27.16 -17.95 -6.20
C ALA A 513 -28.07 -19.12 -5.76
N PRO A 514 -27.51 -20.33 -5.59
CA PRO A 514 -28.27 -21.49 -5.13
C PRO A 514 -28.84 -21.23 -3.73
N ASN A 515 -30.17 -21.27 -3.60
CA ASN A 515 -30.87 -20.99 -2.34
C ASN A 515 -31.72 -22.19 -1.92
N GLY A 516 -31.92 -22.36 -0.62
CA GLY A 516 -32.72 -23.45 -0.05
C GLY A 516 -31.91 -24.70 0.32
N PRO A 517 -32.57 -25.84 0.58
CA PRO A 517 -31.90 -27.07 1.01
C PRO A 517 -30.94 -27.59 -0.07
N LYS A 518 -29.78 -28.10 0.35
CA LYS A 518 -28.76 -28.71 -0.54
C LYS A 518 -29.28 -30.02 -1.15
N ASN A 519 -30.16 -29.91 -2.13
CA ASN A 519 -30.76 -31.03 -2.88
C ASN A 519 -30.14 -31.15 -4.29
N LYS A 520 -30.61 -32.13 -5.10
CA LYS A 520 -30.11 -32.35 -6.47
C LYS A 520 -30.25 -31.10 -7.36
N ALA A 521 -31.29 -30.28 -7.18
CA ALA A 521 -31.49 -29.07 -7.95
C ALA A 521 -30.50 -27.96 -7.55
N TRP A 522 -30.25 -27.80 -6.24
CA TRP A 522 -29.22 -26.91 -5.70
C TRP A 522 -27.84 -27.27 -6.25
N LEU A 523 -27.50 -28.57 -6.26
CA LEU A 523 -26.21 -29.06 -6.75
C LEU A 523 -26.02 -28.75 -8.24
N ARG A 524 -27.03 -29.03 -9.08
CA ARG A 524 -27.00 -28.69 -10.51
C ARG A 524 -26.81 -27.20 -10.75
N GLN A 525 -27.52 -26.36 -10.00
CA GLN A 525 -27.39 -24.90 -10.11
C GLN A 525 -25.99 -24.44 -9.70
N SER A 526 -25.42 -25.02 -8.64
CA SER A 526 -24.04 -24.75 -8.22
C SER A 526 -23.03 -25.13 -9.29
N GLN A 527 -23.19 -26.31 -9.92
CA GLN A 527 -22.35 -26.78 -11.01
C GLN A 527 -22.43 -25.87 -12.25
N THR A 528 -23.63 -25.45 -12.65
CA THR A 528 -23.82 -24.51 -13.76
C THR A 528 -23.17 -23.15 -13.50
N LEU A 529 -23.29 -22.62 -12.28
CA LEU A 529 -22.63 -21.35 -11.94
C LEU A 529 -21.12 -21.50 -11.95
N ARG A 530 -20.60 -22.62 -11.44
CA ARG A 530 -19.17 -22.92 -11.44
C ARG A 530 -18.61 -23.04 -12.86
N SER A 531 -19.33 -23.68 -13.79
CA SER A 531 -18.86 -23.82 -15.17
C SER A 531 -18.69 -22.49 -15.91
N PHE A 532 -19.46 -21.45 -15.55
CA PHE A 532 -19.24 -20.10 -16.11
C PHE A 532 -17.95 -19.45 -15.59
N VAL A 533 -17.62 -19.66 -14.32
CA VAL A 533 -16.37 -19.18 -13.73
C VAL A 533 -15.19 -19.95 -14.32
N GLU A 534 -15.29 -21.27 -14.38
CA GLU A 534 -14.23 -22.14 -14.92
C GLU A 534 -13.96 -21.85 -16.40
N GLY A 535 -15.02 -21.65 -17.21
CA GLY A 535 -14.88 -21.26 -18.60
C GLY A 535 -14.18 -19.91 -18.77
N PHE A 536 -14.54 -18.90 -17.96
CA PHE A 536 -13.88 -17.60 -17.99
C PHE A 536 -12.37 -17.70 -17.68
N PHE A 537 -12.00 -18.47 -16.64
CA PHE A 537 -10.59 -18.60 -16.26
C PHE A 537 -9.79 -19.48 -17.24
N GLU A 538 -10.44 -20.40 -17.96
CA GLU A 538 -9.81 -21.13 -19.06
C GLU A 538 -9.44 -20.18 -20.21
N ASP A 539 -10.37 -19.33 -20.63
CA ASP A 539 -10.15 -18.32 -21.66
C ASP A 539 -9.06 -17.31 -21.23
N LEU A 540 -9.11 -16.85 -19.97
CA LEU A 540 -8.08 -15.99 -19.40
C LEU A 540 -6.71 -16.69 -19.37
N GLY A 541 -6.66 -17.96 -19.00
CA GLY A 541 -5.43 -18.74 -18.99
C GLY A 541 -4.78 -18.89 -20.37
N ASN A 542 -5.59 -19.00 -21.42
CA ASN A 542 -5.08 -19.00 -22.81
C ASN A 542 -4.42 -17.66 -23.16
N LEU A 543 -5.09 -16.54 -22.81
CA LEU A 543 -4.56 -15.19 -23.02
C LEU A 543 -3.26 -14.96 -22.23
N VAL A 544 -3.22 -15.38 -20.98
CA VAL A 544 -2.01 -15.31 -20.12
C VAL A 544 -0.88 -16.17 -20.70
N ARG A 545 -1.17 -17.37 -21.20
CA ARG A 545 -0.17 -18.24 -21.83
C ARG A 545 0.46 -17.56 -23.05
N GLU A 546 -0.32 -16.87 -23.88
CA GLU A 546 0.20 -16.08 -24.99
C GLU A 546 1.12 -14.95 -24.53
N ASP A 547 0.74 -14.23 -23.47
CA ASP A 547 1.56 -13.15 -22.90
C ASP A 547 2.91 -13.69 -22.42
N LEU A 548 2.90 -14.80 -21.68
CA LEU A 548 4.11 -15.39 -21.10
C LEU A 548 5.05 -15.99 -22.15
N HIS A 549 4.53 -16.61 -23.22
CA HIS A 549 5.38 -17.14 -24.30
C HIS A 549 6.22 -16.04 -24.99
N GLY A 550 5.75 -14.79 -24.98
CA GLY A 550 6.49 -13.65 -25.53
C GLY A 550 7.63 -13.13 -24.65
N THR A 551 7.79 -13.65 -23.43
CA THR A 551 8.70 -13.10 -22.41
C THR A 551 10.05 -13.82 -22.29
N GLY A 552 10.18 -15.00 -22.92
CA GLY A 552 11.40 -15.81 -22.85
C GLY A 552 11.63 -16.56 -21.53
N LEU A 553 10.60 -16.65 -20.67
CA LEU A 553 10.63 -17.44 -19.43
C LEU A 553 10.74 -18.95 -19.70
N GLU A 554 11.29 -19.69 -18.73
CA GLU A 554 11.35 -21.15 -18.78
C GLU A 554 9.94 -21.77 -18.68
N ALA A 555 9.75 -22.93 -19.30
CA ALA A 555 8.45 -23.59 -19.35
C ALA A 555 7.89 -23.91 -17.95
N GLU A 556 8.74 -24.28 -17.00
CA GLU A 556 8.36 -24.54 -15.61
C GLU A 556 7.78 -23.28 -14.95
N THR A 557 8.47 -22.15 -15.08
CA THR A 557 8.01 -20.84 -14.58
C THR A 557 6.69 -20.40 -15.21
N ILE A 558 6.50 -20.66 -16.50
CA ILE A 558 5.23 -20.36 -17.19
C ILE A 558 4.10 -21.17 -16.57
N GLU A 559 4.30 -22.47 -16.33
CA GLU A 559 3.29 -23.33 -15.72
C GLU A 559 3.00 -22.96 -14.25
N GLU A 560 4.01 -22.57 -13.47
CA GLU A 560 3.83 -22.05 -12.11
C GLU A 560 2.97 -20.78 -12.10
N THR A 561 3.26 -19.85 -13.01
CA THR A 561 2.53 -18.59 -13.19
C THR A 561 1.08 -18.84 -13.60
N LEU A 562 0.87 -19.74 -14.57
CA LEU A 562 -0.46 -20.18 -15.00
C LEU A 562 -1.23 -20.86 -13.87
N GLY A 563 -0.56 -21.52 -12.93
CA GLY A 563 -1.17 -22.15 -11.77
C GLY A 563 -1.92 -21.18 -10.84
N ALA A 564 -1.65 -19.87 -10.89
CA ALA A 564 -2.43 -18.86 -10.17
C ALA A 564 -3.76 -18.51 -10.87
N VAL A 565 -3.82 -18.66 -12.20
CA VAL A 565 -4.97 -18.30 -13.05
C VAL A 565 -5.84 -19.52 -13.38
N LEU A 566 -5.26 -20.72 -13.39
CA LEU A 566 -5.92 -21.99 -13.74
C LEU A 566 -6.00 -22.93 -12.54
N VAL A 567 -6.56 -22.45 -11.42
CA VAL A 567 -6.69 -23.25 -10.18
C VAL A 567 -7.57 -24.48 -10.41
N GLN A 568 -8.53 -24.39 -11.33
CA GLN A 568 -9.40 -25.48 -11.73
C GLN A 568 -8.68 -26.74 -12.20
N ASN A 569 -7.46 -26.58 -12.73
CA ASN A 569 -6.64 -27.69 -13.22
C ASN A 569 -5.83 -28.36 -12.09
N LYS A 570 -5.83 -27.79 -10.87
CA LYS A 570 -5.06 -28.34 -9.74
C LYS A 570 -5.77 -29.55 -9.13
N PRO A 571 -5.05 -30.66 -8.86
CA PRO A 571 -5.62 -31.86 -8.25
C PRO A 571 -6.36 -31.60 -6.93
N ASN A 572 -5.84 -30.68 -6.11
CA ASN A 572 -6.44 -30.32 -4.83
C ASN A 572 -7.81 -29.65 -4.99
N TYR A 573 -8.00 -28.82 -6.03
CA TYR A 573 -9.29 -28.20 -6.32
C TYR A 573 -10.29 -29.25 -6.78
N LEU A 574 -9.92 -30.08 -7.76
CA LEU A 574 -10.77 -31.17 -8.26
C LEU A 574 -11.20 -32.13 -7.15
N GLY A 575 -10.26 -32.50 -6.26
CA GLY A 575 -10.55 -33.33 -5.10
C GLY A 575 -11.43 -32.65 -4.04
N ALA A 576 -11.33 -31.33 -3.87
CA ALA A 576 -12.20 -30.57 -2.97
C ALA A 576 -13.64 -30.51 -3.52
N ILE A 577 -13.81 -30.23 -4.81
CA ILE A 577 -15.12 -30.22 -5.46
C ILE A 577 -15.74 -31.62 -5.39
N ALA A 578 -15.02 -32.67 -5.77
CA ALA A 578 -15.54 -34.04 -5.73
C ALA A 578 -16.00 -34.45 -4.32
N ARG A 579 -15.26 -34.07 -3.26
CA ARG A 579 -15.65 -34.31 -1.87
C ARG A 579 -16.91 -33.54 -1.48
N GLU A 580 -16.99 -32.24 -1.79
CA GLU A 580 -18.18 -31.45 -1.48
C GLU A 580 -19.43 -32.05 -2.16
N GLU A 581 -19.31 -32.42 -3.43
CA GLU A 581 -20.43 -33.00 -4.18
C GLU A 581 -20.82 -34.38 -3.62
N ALA A 582 -19.86 -35.22 -3.25
CA ALA A 582 -20.11 -36.51 -2.62
C ALA A 582 -20.79 -36.37 -1.25
N GLU A 583 -20.37 -35.40 -0.42
CA GLU A 583 -21.01 -35.10 0.87
C GLU A 583 -22.45 -34.65 0.71
N ILE A 584 -22.72 -33.78 -0.27
CA ILE A 584 -24.08 -33.32 -0.59
C ILE A 584 -24.93 -34.49 -1.07
N MET A 585 -24.42 -35.32 -1.97
CA MET A 585 -25.13 -36.50 -2.47
C MET A 585 -25.39 -37.54 -1.39
N THR A 586 -24.47 -37.71 -0.45
CA THR A 586 -24.65 -38.59 0.72
C THR A 586 -25.78 -38.09 1.60
N LYS A 587 -25.77 -36.78 1.95
CA LYS A 587 -26.85 -36.14 2.74
C LYS A 587 -28.21 -36.24 2.04
N ILE A 588 -28.26 -36.07 0.72
CA ILE A 588 -29.49 -36.25 -0.07
C ILE A 588 -29.99 -37.69 0.05
N THR A 589 -29.10 -38.66 -0.10
CA THR A 589 -29.44 -40.10 -0.06
C THR A 589 -29.88 -40.53 1.34
N GLU A 590 -29.27 -40.00 2.41
CA GLU A 590 -29.66 -40.25 3.80
C GLU A 590 -31.05 -39.69 4.10
N VAL A 591 -31.35 -38.47 3.64
CA VAL A 591 -32.68 -37.87 3.76
C VAL A 591 -33.72 -38.69 2.98
N GLU A 592 -33.41 -39.09 1.74
CA GLU A 592 -34.28 -39.95 0.91
C GLU A 592 -34.50 -41.34 1.56
N LYS A 593 -33.48 -41.94 2.18
CA LYS A 593 -33.57 -43.23 2.91
C LYS A 593 -34.27 -43.13 4.26
N SER A 594 -34.26 -41.97 4.92
CA SER A 594 -35.00 -41.72 6.17
C SER A 594 -36.49 -41.40 5.95
N ALA A 595 -36.90 -41.19 4.70
CA ALA A 595 -38.27 -40.84 4.29
C ALA A 595 -39.17 -42.00 3.78
N PRO A 596 -39.06 -43.28 4.18
CA PRO A 596 -40.12 -44.25 3.93
C PRO A 596 -41.01 -44.40 5.16
N GLY A 597 -42.12 -43.65 5.18
CA GLY A 597 -43.21 -43.94 6.11
C GLY A 597 -44.19 -42.80 6.29
N THR A 598 -45.36 -42.95 5.66
CA THR A 598 -46.65 -42.25 5.92
C THR A 598 -46.97 -41.10 4.97
N PHE A 599 -47.65 -41.41 3.85
CA PHE A 599 -49.06 -41.06 3.72
C PHE A 599 -49.71 -41.82 2.57
N ARG A 600 -50.85 -42.46 2.87
CA ARG A 600 -51.79 -43.07 1.94
C ARG A 600 -52.83 -42.01 1.60
N ASP A 601 -53.21 -41.93 0.32
CA ASP A 601 -54.21 -41.01 -0.22
C ASP A 601 -55.49 -40.90 0.61
N THR A 602 -56.04 -39.67 0.73
CA THR A 602 -57.44 -39.43 0.35
C THR A 602 -57.64 -37.97 -0.08
N SER A 603 -58.19 -37.83 -1.28
CA SER A 603 -58.74 -36.62 -1.89
C SER A 603 -59.97 -36.09 -1.13
N THR A 604 -60.07 -34.77 -0.92
CA THR A 604 -61.24 -33.99 -1.41
C THR A 604 -60.97 -32.49 -1.39
N ALA A 605 -61.46 -31.82 -2.43
CA ALA A 605 -61.36 -30.39 -2.67
C ALA A 605 -62.37 -29.57 -1.85
N SER A 606 -61.99 -28.35 -1.43
CA SER A 606 -62.80 -27.12 -1.52
C SER A 606 -62.02 -25.89 -1.04
N GLN A 607 -62.50 -24.74 -1.49
CA GLN A 607 -61.79 -23.48 -1.71
C GLN A 607 -61.70 -22.55 -0.48
N SER A 608 -60.72 -21.64 -0.59
CA SER A 608 -60.76 -20.21 -0.20
C SER A 608 -60.87 -19.79 1.28
N SER A 609 -59.75 -19.20 1.73
CA SER A 609 -59.63 -17.79 2.14
C SER A 609 -59.55 -17.40 3.63
N ILE A 610 -58.49 -16.61 3.90
CA ILE A 610 -58.31 -15.49 4.84
C ILE A 610 -57.84 -15.76 6.28
N ARG A 611 -56.72 -15.06 6.57
CA ARG A 611 -56.03 -14.79 7.84
C ARG A 611 -56.93 -14.15 8.91
N ALA A 612 -56.63 -14.41 10.18
CA ALA A 612 -56.29 -13.38 11.17
C ALA A 612 -55.74 -13.98 12.48
N ASP A 613 -54.80 -13.25 13.07
CA ASP A 613 -54.08 -13.48 14.33
C ASP A 613 -54.96 -13.64 15.58
N LEU A 614 -54.44 -14.33 16.60
CA LEU A 614 -54.31 -13.77 17.96
C LEU A 614 -53.40 -14.63 18.86
N ALA A 615 -52.52 -13.94 19.56
CA ALA A 615 -51.52 -14.45 20.49
C ALA A 615 -52.09 -14.78 21.87
N GLN A 616 -51.52 -15.77 22.58
CA GLN A 616 -51.14 -15.64 24.00
C GLN A 616 -50.32 -16.83 24.57
N LYS A 617 -49.09 -16.49 25.00
CA LYS A 617 -48.39 -16.79 26.27
C LYS A 617 -48.48 -18.17 26.97
N SER A 618 -47.28 -18.76 27.09
CA SER A 618 -46.63 -19.34 28.29
C SER A 618 -47.31 -20.44 29.12
N GLN A 619 -46.63 -21.60 29.26
CA GLN A 619 -45.91 -21.95 30.50
C GLN A 619 -45.02 -23.19 30.30
N ARG A 620 -43.88 -23.18 31.02
CA ARG A 620 -42.96 -24.31 31.23
C ARG A 620 -43.59 -25.26 32.24
N GLU A 621 -43.43 -26.56 32.03
CA GLU A 621 -43.22 -27.48 33.16
C GLU A 621 -42.30 -28.64 32.77
N LYS A 622 -41.38 -28.95 33.67
CA LYS A 622 -40.24 -29.84 33.52
C LYS A 622 -40.39 -30.90 34.60
N VAL A 623 -40.56 -32.17 34.22
CA VAL A 623 -40.38 -33.30 35.16
C VAL A 623 -39.54 -34.38 34.48
N LYS A 624 -38.74 -35.03 35.31
CA LYS A 624 -37.44 -35.65 35.11
C LYS A 624 -37.59 -37.13 35.50
N THR A 625 -37.15 -38.08 34.68
CA THR A 625 -36.93 -39.46 35.16
C THR A 625 -35.85 -40.19 34.36
N ARG A 626 -34.81 -40.61 35.08
CA ARG A 626 -33.84 -41.71 34.84
C ARG A 626 -34.00 -42.65 36.07
N PRO A 627 -33.43 -43.87 36.17
CA PRO A 627 -32.42 -44.57 35.34
C PRO A 627 -32.88 -46.02 34.97
N ASP A 628 -32.17 -46.81 34.15
CA ASP A 628 -31.09 -47.72 34.58
C ASP A 628 -30.36 -48.38 33.39
N ASN A 629 -29.09 -48.71 33.61
CA ASN A 629 -28.18 -49.50 32.76
C ASN A 629 -28.07 -50.91 33.39
N PRO A 630 -27.71 -51.99 32.66
CA PRO A 630 -26.29 -52.38 32.64
C PRO A 630 -25.78 -53.11 31.38
N SER A 631 -24.56 -52.73 30.99
CA SER A 631 -23.36 -53.52 30.67
C SER A 631 -23.40 -54.97 30.11
N ALA A 632 -22.67 -55.14 29.01
CA ALA A 632 -21.45 -55.96 28.83
C ALA A 632 -21.46 -57.29 28.02
N SER A 633 -20.42 -57.36 27.15
CA SER A 633 -19.63 -58.51 26.65
C SER A 633 -20.30 -59.46 25.65
N ILE A 634 -19.67 -59.90 24.54
CA ILE A 634 -18.42 -60.69 24.43
C ILE A 634 -17.77 -60.53 23.02
N GLN A 635 -16.44 -60.60 22.97
CA GLN A 635 -15.49 -60.58 21.83
C GLN A 635 -15.28 -62.00 21.18
N PRO A 636 -14.18 -62.33 20.47
CA PRO A 636 -13.66 -61.95 19.13
C PRO A 636 -13.40 -63.20 18.24
N VAL A 637 -12.60 -63.02 17.15
CA VAL A 637 -11.59 -63.93 16.50
C VAL A 637 -11.64 -63.75 14.96
N GLU A 638 -10.76 -62.91 14.36
CA GLU A 638 -9.50 -63.22 13.61
C GLU A 638 -9.72 -63.85 12.22
N ASN A 639 -9.11 -63.51 11.07
CA ASN A 639 -8.02 -62.65 10.54
C ASN A 639 -8.07 -62.78 8.97
N PRO A 640 -7.14 -62.32 8.09
CA PRO A 640 -6.35 -61.08 7.93
C PRO A 640 -6.52 -60.39 6.54
N GLU A 641 -5.79 -59.28 6.34
CA GLU A 641 -5.37 -58.62 5.07
C GLU A 641 -6.20 -57.45 4.48
N ALA A 642 -5.94 -56.25 5.02
CA ALA A 642 -5.91 -54.98 4.26
C ALA A 642 -4.98 -53.96 4.97
N PRO A 643 -4.19 -53.15 4.26
CA PRO A 643 -3.28 -52.18 4.87
C PRO A 643 -4.04 -50.98 5.45
N ASP A 644 -3.82 -50.78 6.76
CA ASP A 644 -4.38 -49.75 7.60
C ASP A 644 -3.62 -48.42 7.47
N ILE A 645 -4.37 -47.35 7.67
CA ILE A 645 -3.94 -45.97 7.81
C ILE A 645 -2.94 -45.95 8.97
N ALA A 646 -1.65 -45.84 8.64
CA ALA A 646 -0.63 -45.58 9.64
C ALA A 646 -1.00 -44.29 10.36
N ALA A 647 -1.30 -44.45 11.65
CA ALA A 647 -1.51 -43.39 12.60
C ALA A 647 -0.48 -42.28 12.39
N LEU A 648 -0.95 -41.11 11.96
CA LEU A 648 -0.31 -39.88 12.35
C LEU A 648 -0.25 -39.95 13.88
N SER A 649 0.96 -40.14 14.41
CA SER A 649 1.25 -39.71 15.77
C SER A 649 0.68 -38.31 15.88
N ILE A 650 -0.39 -38.13 16.65
CA ILE A 650 -0.90 -36.82 16.99
C ILE A 650 0.19 -36.23 17.88
N GLU A 651 1.19 -35.60 17.27
CA GLU A 651 1.89 -34.56 17.97
C GLU A 651 0.80 -33.60 18.47
N PRO A 652 0.78 -33.29 19.78
CA PRO A 652 -0.28 -32.48 20.33
C PRO A 652 -0.31 -31.17 19.55
N VAL A 653 -1.38 -30.93 18.79
CA VAL A 653 -1.58 -29.65 18.08
C VAL A 653 -1.42 -28.58 19.14
N THR A 654 -0.33 -27.83 19.06
CA THR A 654 0.01 -26.83 20.05
C THR A 654 -1.09 -25.77 20.02
N LYS A 655 -1.94 -25.78 21.05
CA LYS A 655 -3.11 -24.91 21.09
C LYS A 655 -2.66 -23.48 21.40
N ILE A 656 -3.09 -22.55 20.57
CA ILE A 656 -2.88 -21.12 20.79
C ILE A 656 -3.90 -20.66 21.83
N ARG A 657 -3.40 -20.14 22.95
CA ARG A 657 -4.25 -19.57 24.01
C ARG A 657 -4.49 -18.10 23.70
N VAL A 658 -5.76 -17.71 23.68
CA VAL A 658 -6.19 -16.35 23.33
C VAL A 658 -7.34 -15.91 24.22
N SER A 659 -7.62 -14.62 24.24
CA SER A 659 -8.77 -14.07 24.96
C SER A 659 -10.10 -14.59 24.40
N GLN A 660 -11.17 -14.54 25.22
CA GLN A 660 -12.51 -14.91 24.76
C GLN A 660 -12.98 -14.03 23.59
N ARG A 661 -12.57 -12.76 23.55
CA ARG A 661 -12.86 -11.84 22.43
C ARG A 661 -12.28 -12.37 21.12
N THR A 662 -11.04 -12.84 21.14
CA THR A 662 -10.38 -13.45 19.98
C THR A 662 -11.04 -14.76 19.58
N LEU A 663 -11.43 -15.61 20.54
CA LEU A 663 -12.20 -16.82 20.23
C LEU A 663 -13.51 -16.53 19.51
N ASP A 664 -14.24 -15.48 19.91
CA ASP A 664 -15.47 -15.10 19.25
C ASP A 664 -15.24 -14.71 17.78
N VAL A 665 -14.10 -14.07 17.47
CA VAL A 665 -13.69 -13.76 16.09
C VAL A 665 -13.31 -15.05 15.34
N VAL A 666 -12.50 -15.92 15.94
CA VAL A 666 -12.11 -17.23 15.36
C VAL A 666 -13.33 -18.08 15.05
N HIS A 667 -14.34 -18.09 15.94
CA HIS A 667 -15.57 -18.83 15.71
C HIS A 667 -16.42 -18.28 14.56
N LEU A 668 -16.36 -16.98 14.29
CA LEU A 668 -16.99 -16.37 13.12
C LEU A 668 -16.19 -16.60 11.84
N MET A 669 -14.86 -16.68 11.97
CA MET A 669 -13.94 -16.96 10.86
C MET A 669 -14.04 -18.41 10.40
N TYR A 670 -14.25 -19.35 11.33
CA TYR A 670 -14.43 -20.78 11.08
C TYR A 670 -15.78 -21.24 11.66
N PRO A 671 -16.91 -20.93 10.98
CA PRO A 671 -18.24 -21.16 11.50
C PRO A 671 -18.64 -22.64 11.50
N GLU A 672 -19.26 -23.09 12.58
CA GLU A 672 -20.07 -24.31 12.61
C GLU A 672 -21.51 -24.05 12.13
N SER A 673 -22.30 -25.09 11.88
CA SER A 673 -23.68 -24.98 11.35
C SER A 673 -24.62 -24.06 12.15
N GLN A 674 -24.38 -23.86 13.45
CA GLN A 674 -25.19 -22.98 14.31
C GLN A 674 -24.65 -21.54 14.41
N THR A 675 -23.48 -21.28 13.84
CA THR A 675 -22.82 -19.97 13.92
C THR A 675 -23.57 -18.98 13.03
N LYS A 676 -24.09 -17.90 13.62
CA LYS A 676 -24.76 -16.85 12.84
C LYS A 676 -23.72 -15.92 12.24
N PRO A 677 -23.71 -15.73 10.90
CA PRO A 677 -22.79 -14.79 10.26
C PRO A 677 -23.11 -13.37 10.72
N ARG A 678 -22.07 -12.60 11.07
CA ARG A 678 -22.18 -11.18 11.41
C ARG A 678 -20.89 -10.46 11.06
N ASN A 679 -20.99 -9.16 10.83
CA ASN A 679 -19.84 -8.30 10.59
C ASN A 679 -19.01 -8.15 11.88
N ILE A 680 -17.70 -8.01 11.74
CA ILE A 680 -16.79 -7.58 12.81
C ILE A 680 -16.13 -6.25 12.44
N THR A 681 -15.55 -5.56 13.42
CA THR A 681 -14.73 -4.37 13.12
C THR A 681 -13.35 -4.79 12.65
N TRP A 682 -12.69 -3.94 11.86
CA TRP A 682 -11.28 -4.15 11.50
C TRP A 682 -10.39 -4.24 12.75
N ASP A 683 -10.66 -3.43 13.77
CA ASP A 683 -9.88 -3.42 15.00
C ASP A 683 -10.04 -4.73 15.80
N ASP A 684 -11.22 -5.36 15.78
CA ASP A 684 -11.43 -6.69 16.35
C ASP A 684 -10.58 -7.75 15.62
N PHE A 685 -10.50 -7.67 14.29
CA PHE A 685 -9.66 -8.57 13.49
C PHE A 685 -8.17 -8.37 13.79
N VAL A 686 -7.69 -7.13 13.77
CA VAL A 686 -6.28 -6.80 14.12
C VAL A 686 -5.97 -7.29 15.54
N HIS A 687 -6.87 -7.04 16.49
CA HIS A 687 -6.71 -7.51 17.87
C HIS A 687 -6.61 -9.04 17.94
N ALA A 688 -7.47 -9.77 17.23
CA ALA A 688 -7.45 -11.23 17.20
C ALA A 688 -6.11 -11.78 16.67
N LEU A 689 -5.55 -11.19 15.61
CA LEU A 689 -4.25 -11.61 15.08
C LEU A 689 -3.11 -11.27 16.06
N CYS A 690 -3.13 -10.09 16.66
CA CYS A 690 -2.12 -9.70 17.65
C CYS A 690 -2.16 -10.58 18.92
N ASP A 691 -3.36 -10.91 19.40
CA ASP A 691 -3.57 -11.81 20.55
C ASP A 691 -3.10 -13.24 20.25
N ALA A 692 -3.18 -13.65 18.98
CA ALA A 692 -2.64 -14.93 18.50
C ALA A 692 -1.12 -14.92 18.22
N GLY A 693 -0.42 -13.80 18.48
CA GLY A 693 1.05 -13.72 18.41
C GLY A 693 1.63 -12.94 17.23
N PHE A 694 0.79 -12.36 16.37
CA PHE A 694 1.26 -11.47 15.30
C PHE A 694 1.62 -10.07 15.82
N VAL A 695 2.47 -9.39 15.07
CA VAL A 695 2.74 -7.95 15.18
C VAL A 695 2.24 -7.29 13.91
N ALA A 696 1.30 -6.36 14.05
CA ALA A 696 0.76 -5.61 12.91
C ALA A 696 1.60 -4.36 12.63
N SER A 697 1.96 -4.16 11.36
CA SER A 697 2.56 -2.93 10.83
C SER A 697 1.76 -2.43 9.62
N ASN A 698 1.55 -1.11 9.55
CA ASN A 698 0.92 -0.51 8.36
C ASN A 698 1.99 -0.38 7.26
N ASN A 699 1.70 -0.90 6.06
CA ASN A 699 2.58 -0.83 4.89
C ASN A 699 2.11 0.24 3.88
N GLY A 700 1.39 1.26 4.36
CA GLY A 700 0.81 2.33 3.56
C GLY A 700 -0.47 1.96 2.84
N GLY A 701 -1.29 2.96 2.52
CA GLY A 701 -2.62 2.75 1.95
C GLY A 701 -3.49 1.85 2.86
N SER A 702 -4.19 0.88 2.27
CA SER A 702 -4.97 -0.12 3.02
C SER A 702 -4.16 -1.33 3.50
N ALA A 703 -2.92 -1.55 3.04
CA ALA A 703 -2.18 -2.77 3.35
C ALA A 703 -1.68 -2.78 4.81
N VAL A 704 -2.05 -3.82 5.56
CA VAL A 704 -1.54 -4.10 6.90
C VAL A 704 -0.83 -5.44 6.89
N ARG A 705 0.46 -5.42 7.22
CA ARG A 705 1.32 -6.58 7.32
C ARG A 705 1.29 -7.12 8.74
N PHE A 706 1.13 -8.43 8.87
CA PHE A 706 1.15 -9.15 10.13
C PHE A 706 2.32 -10.11 10.12
N GLU A 707 3.29 -9.88 11.00
CA GLU A 707 4.48 -10.73 11.13
C GLU A 707 4.41 -11.55 12.42
N LEU A 708 4.75 -12.83 12.37
CA LEU A 708 4.77 -13.66 13.56
C LEU A 708 5.91 -13.21 14.49
N GLY A 709 5.56 -12.73 15.70
CA GLY A 709 6.57 -12.24 16.65
C GLY A 709 7.43 -13.38 17.21
N SER A 710 8.56 -13.05 17.85
CA SER A 710 9.50 -14.00 18.50
C SER A 710 8.91 -14.84 19.65
N ARG A 711 7.60 -14.73 19.90
CA ARG A 711 6.81 -15.59 20.79
C ARG A 711 6.23 -16.84 20.09
N GLY A 712 6.33 -16.94 18.76
CA GLY A 712 5.99 -18.17 18.04
C GLY A 712 7.00 -19.26 18.35
N GLU A 713 6.53 -20.41 18.85
CA GLU A 713 7.38 -21.60 19.13
C GLU A 713 7.94 -22.25 17.86
N PHE A 714 7.50 -21.82 16.67
CA PHE A 714 7.98 -22.29 15.39
C PHE A 714 8.95 -21.27 14.81
N GLY A 715 10.21 -21.67 14.61
CA GLY A 715 11.32 -20.83 14.15
C GLY A 715 11.20 -20.27 12.73
N ASP A 716 10.03 -20.33 12.09
CA ASP A 716 9.78 -19.75 10.77
C ASP A 716 9.16 -18.35 10.89
N LYS A 717 9.85 -17.37 10.30
CA LYS A 717 9.39 -15.98 10.17
C LYS A 717 8.29 -15.90 9.10
N GLY A 718 7.04 -16.19 9.46
CA GLY A 718 5.89 -16.02 8.58
C GLY A 718 5.32 -14.59 8.62
N ALA A 719 5.00 -14.02 7.45
CA ALA A 719 4.32 -12.74 7.32
C ALA A 719 3.11 -12.85 6.38
N ILE A 720 2.07 -12.04 6.60
CA ILE A 720 0.88 -12.01 5.73
C ILE A 720 0.32 -10.59 5.64
N ILE A 721 -0.18 -10.21 4.46
CA ILE A 721 -0.82 -8.91 4.23
C ILE A 721 -2.33 -9.06 4.07
N PHE A 722 -3.07 -8.21 4.80
CA PHE A 722 -4.50 -8.00 4.60
C PHE A 722 -4.79 -6.53 4.36
N HIS A 723 -5.68 -6.25 3.41
CA HIS A 723 -6.17 -4.89 3.18
C HIS A 723 -7.25 -4.52 4.19
N LYS A 724 -7.02 -3.42 4.90
CA LYS A 724 -7.99 -2.75 5.77
C LYS A 724 -9.23 -2.38 4.93
N PRO A 725 -10.44 -2.80 5.34
CA PRO A 725 -11.68 -2.48 4.63
C PRO A 725 -11.88 -0.97 4.49
N HIS A 726 -12.26 -0.54 3.29
CA HIS A 726 -12.49 0.87 2.97
C HIS A 726 -13.74 1.01 2.10
N PRO A 727 -14.57 2.06 2.26
CA PRO A 727 -14.45 3.21 3.18
C PRO A 727 -14.95 2.94 4.61
N VAL A 728 -15.60 1.79 4.83
CA VAL A 728 -16.14 1.42 6.14
C VAL A 728 -15.27 0.33 6.77
N LEU A 729 -14.79 0.57 8.00
CA LEU A 729 -13.91 -0.34 8.75
C LEU A 729 -14.63 -1.58 9.30
N LYS A 730 -15.35 -2.28 8.42
CA LYS A 730 -16.11 -3.50 8.74
C LYS A 730 -15.65 -4.63 7.85
N VAL A 731 -15.34 -5.75 8.48
CA VAL A 731 -15.08 -7.02 7.80
C VAL A 731 -16.40 -7.77 7.74
N ASP A 732 -16.92 -7.97 6.52
CA ASP A 732 -18.12 -8.76 6.30
C ASP A 732 -17.80 -10.28 6.33
N PRO A 733 -18.81 -11.17 6.48
CA PRO A 733 -18.57 -12.61 6.59
C PRO A 733 -17.83 -13.22 5.40
N VAL A 734 -18.05 -12.73 4.17
CA VAL A 734 -17.37 -13.25 2.98
C VAL A 734 -15.88 -12.92 3.06
N MET A 735 -15.56 -11.67 3.39
CA MET A 735 -14.19 -11.24 3.61
C MET A 735 -13.52 -11.99 4.75
N LEU A 736 -14.21 -12.16 5.89
CA LEU A 736 -13.66 -12.85 7.07
C LEU A 736 -13.33 -14.32 6.76
N HIS A 737 -14.20 -15.02 6.02
CA HIS A 737 -13.92 -16.39 5.61
C HIS A 737 -12.75 -16.48 4.62
N GLY A 738 -12.63 -15.54 3.67
CA GLY A 738 -11.47 -15.45 2.78
C GLY A 738 -10.17 -15.24 3.56
N MET A 739 -10.15 -14.29 4.50
CA MET A 739 -9.02 -14.09 5.42
C MET A 739 -8.70 -15.35 6.22
N GLY A 740 -9.73 -16.06 6.71
CA GLY A 740 -9.60 -17.34 7.40
C GLY A 740 -8.97 -18.44 6.56
N ARG A 741 -9.37 -18.59 5.29
CA ARG A 741 -8.76 -19.55 4.35
C ARG A 741 -7.28 -19.26 4.14
N ARG A 742 -6.90 -17.99 3.99
CA ARG A 742 -5.50 -17.58 3.86
C ARG A 742 -4.70 -17.92 5.13
N LEU A 743 -5.26 -17.65 6.32
CA LEU A 743 -4.64 -18.03 7.60
C LEU A 743 -4.53 -19.56 7.77
N THR A 744 -5.49 -20.33 7.25
CA THR A 744 -5.40 -21.80 7.20
C THR A 744 -4.29 -22.26 6.28
N LYS A 745 -4.18 -21.69 5.07
CA LYS A 745 -3.16 -22.05 4.08
C LYS A 745 -1.75 -21.78 4.60
N TRP A 746 -1.50 -20.57 5.10
CA TRP A 746 -0.15 -20.11 5.43
C TRP A 746 0.30 -20.42 6.85
N PHE A 747 -0.64 -20.51 7.81
CA PHE A 747 -0.32 -20.70 9.22
C PHE A 747 -1.01 -21.91 9.85
N GLY A 748 -1.78 -22.69 9.09
CA GLY A 748 -2.52 -23.84 9.59
C GLY A 748 -3.59 -23.47 10.62
N TRP A 749 -4.12 -22.25 10.59
CA TRP A 749 -5.19 -21.85 11.50
C TRP A 749 -6.46 -22.65 11.23
N THR A 750 -7.04 -23.19 12.29
CA THR A 750 -8.34 -23.87 12.29
C THR A 750 -9.06 -23.53 13.59
N ARG A 751 -10.37 -23.78 13.64
CA ARG A 751 -11.18 -23.55 14.84
C ARG A 751 -10.59 -24.22 16.10
N ASP A 752 -10.17 -25.48 15.98
CA ASP A 752 -9.70 -26.29 17.12
C ASP A 752 -8.29 -25.94 17.60
N ARG A 753 -7.56 -25.12 16.83
CA ARG A 753 -6.23 -24.65 17.18
C ARG A 753 -6.24 -23.60 18.30
N PHE A 754 -7.40 -23.00 18.58
CA PHE A 754 -7.53 -21.94 19.58
C PHE A 754 -8.25 -22.40 20.85
N THR A 755 -7.78 -21.90 21.99
CA THR A 755 -8.43 -22.11 23.30
C THR A 755 -8.45 -20.84 24.13
N ALA A 756 -9.40 -20.76 25.06
CA ALA A 756 -9.53 -19.61 25.95
C ALA A 756 -8.36 -19.59 26.93
N GLU A 757 -7.81 -18.41 27.19
CA GLU A 757 -6.96 -18.19 28.36
C GLU A 757 -7.73 -18.52 29.64
N TYR A 758 -7.06 -19.17 30.59
CA TYR A 758 -7.64 -19.42 31.91
C TYR A 758 -7.90 -18.07 32.59
N ALA A 759 -9.16 -17.81 32.96
CA ALA A 759 -9.50 -16.67 33.78
C ALA A 759 -8.69 -16.74 35.09
N LYS A 760 -7.85 -15.72 35.33
CA LYS A 760 -7.11 -15.56 36.59
C LYS A 760 -8.00 -15.04 37.69
#